data_AF-A0A7V9UFS5-F1
#
_entry.id   AF-A0A7V9UFS5-F1
#
_cell.length_a   1.000
_cell.length_b   1.000
_cell.length_c   1.000
_cell.angle_alpha   90.00
_cell.angle_beta   90.00
_cell.angle_gamma   90.00
#
_symmetry.space_group_name_H-M   'P 1'
#
loop_
_entity.id
_entity.type
_entity.pdbx_description
1 polymer ?
#
loop_
_entity_poly.entity_id
_entity_poly.type
_entity_poly.pdbx_seq_one_letter_code
_entity_poly.pdbx_strand_id
1 'polypeptide(L)'
;MAMNEKLSSMPTYAKNLADLKKITGDLNSGKRCFSVGKNGQWQVTNEADGLVDRLLYNAGVKSAYKLEKLPSAFCQKYLYPLEHSPVLFAPEEGMLNKCKGALFGPPAVPSKRKEQKEYFETVIGAATAIEKAIIEANIKDCERVLLPLQAAKSSFKYRIEAENGGLNPLDPSQVVVDKTLRERAAKWKAAEKNYPVKDRGLIDRDEAHFKEICRYPDFVKILLKFPKLQETYFKWSIRDNGSERPFIEFMNFWHTKLDSNFLTSRIAYHGSAILGINKKTSKKSSDRKKVLTLPIEVMSDSNKLEIRNKNILNLSKVVTLNKYWKITIDKIFSIFGNKNLDVGNLEFFGKGGIKNWNNHKGYWNPATEKHEFIDLTAPRWWEQLPTMDPVNPVTRAELQRRYEGLNDLKSDEWVVIVRSTRKNPTLDITDAHGFVEVAIPQGDGTYKLYNFGKLVEVFPNGIWALLKFLANTVKAKIFYPDENIYYNFRQHAAWAKRLVDKIQIDKLMDMLKDLFVRSEQGNLEFSFGFNNCSREIQHLMEQLFGEKNIPDFFKTSIFDLRLPQPLQVLFSFVRWLPVFLQSLWVKGIVLVFGGWRGLEVTEKGKRVFKNLTSSPFYKSQCNYLPSKLNHQILNKKIQGSVWFGVK
;
A
#
# COMPACT_ATOMS: atom_id res chain seq x y z
N MET A 1 40.43 -23.70 -29.29
CA MET A 1 41.71 -23.24 -28.71
C MET A 1 41.39 -22.35 -27.51
N ALA A 2 41.65 -22.68 -26.25
CA ALA A 2 42.10 -23.89 -25.59
C ALA A 2 41.29 -23.96 -24.28
N MET A 3 40.68 -25.11 -24.03
CA MET A 3 39.89 -25.41 -22.82
C MET A 3 40.30 -26.82 -22.43
N ASN A 4 41.26 -26.95 -21.52
CA ASN A 4 41.59 -28.16 -20.77
C ASN A 4 42.63 -27.80 -19.69
N GLU A 5 42.60 -28.54 -18.59
CA GLU A 5 43.53 -28.52 -17.44
C GLU A 5 43.23 -27.55 -16.29
N LYS A 6 42.41 -28.02 -15.34
CA LYS A 6 42.75 -28.05 -13.90
C LYS A 6 41.70 -28.86 -13.13
N LEU A 7 41.85 -30.18 -13.15
CA LEU A 7 41.05 -31.15 -12.39
C LEU A 7 41.95 -32.21 -11.73
N SER A 8 43.08 -31.79 -11.16
CA SER A 8 44.09 -32.71 -10.58
C SER A 8 44.68 -32.23 -9.26
N SER A 9 43.89 -31.57 -8.40
CA SER A 9 44.33 -31.28 -7.02
C SER A 9 43.18 -31.24 -6.02
N MET A 10 42.60 -32.40 -5.69
CA MET A 10 42.00 -32.61 -4.38
C MET A 10 42.28 -34.03 -3.88
N PRO A 11 42.68 -34.21 -2.61
CA PRO A 11 43.17 -35.47 -2.11
C PRO A 11 42.03 -36.45 -1.80
N THR A 12 42.28 -37.69 -2.18
CA THR A 12 41.68 -38.92 -1.67
C THR A 12 41.75 -38.96 -0.15
N TYR A 13 40.61 -39.02 0.53
CA TYR A 13 40.53 -39.63 1.86
C TYR A 13 39.56 -40.80 1.81
N ALA A 14 40.11 -41.95 2.16
CA ALA A 14 39.55 -43.27 1.98
C ALA A 14 38.64 -43.68 3.14
N LYS A 15 37.63 -44.50 2.79
CA LYS A 15 37.35 -45.82 3.37
C LYS A 15 37.35 -45.93 4.91
N ASN A 16 36.15 -46.09 5.46
CA ASN A 16 35.89 -47.16 6.41
C ASN A 16 34.44 -47.66 6.26
N LEU A 17 34.28 -48.94 5.89
CA LEU A 17 32.96 -49.58 5.77
C LEU A 17 32.23 -49.66 7.12
N ALA A 18 32.98 -49.53 8.24
CA ALA A 18 32.46 -49.42 9.59
C ALA A 18 31.77 -48.08 9.86
N ASP A 19 32.25 -46.98 9.26
CA ASP A 19 31.62 -45.65 9.41
C ASP A 19 30.32 -45.53 8.60
N LEU A 20 30.22 -46.23 7.47
CA LEU A 20 28.97 -46.35 6.71
C LEU A 20 27.90 -47.15 7.46
N LYS A 21 28.28 -48.15 8.27
CA LYS A 21 27.36 -48.85 9.18
C LYS A 21 26.90 -47.98 10.35
N LYS A 22 27.74 -47.06 10.83
CA LYS A 22 27.35 -46.05 11.82
C LYS A 22 26.41 -45.00 11.23
N ILE A 23 26.65 -44.57 9.99
CA ILE A 23 25.79 -43.63 9.24
C ILE A 23 24.43 -44.27 8.89
N THR A 24 24.40 -45.56 8.56
CA THR A 24 23.13 -46.29 8.32
C THR A 24 22.37 -46.64 9.61
N GLY A 25 23.09 -46.82 10.73
CA GLY A 25 22.48 -46.85 12.07
C GLY A 25 21.83 -45.52 12.45
N ASP A 26 22.48 -44.40 12.12
CA ASP A 26 21.95 -43.05 12.39
C ASP A 26 20.82 -42.64 11.42
N LEU A 27 20.79 -43.18 10.19
CA LEU A 27 19.70 -42.99 9.22
C LEU A 27 18.36 -43.58 9.69
N ASN A 28 18.38 -44.64 10.50
CA ASN A 28 17.17 -45.19 11.13
C ASN A 28 16.72 -44.41 12.38
N SER A 29 17.48 -43.40 12.83
CA SER A 29 17.14 -42.59 14.00
C SER A 29 16.53 -41.22 13.68
N GLY A 30 16.47 -40.82 12.40
CA GLY A 30 15.84 -39.56 11.95
C GLY A 30 16.57 -38.27 12.32
N LYS A 31 17.78 -38.29 12.90
CA LYS A 31 18.32 -37.12 13.64
C LYS A 31 19.04 -36.03 12.82
N ARG A 32 19.22 -36.13 11.50
CA ARG A 32 20.01 -35.14 10.72
C ARG A 32 19.45 -34.89 9.32
N CYS A 33 19.22 -33.62 9.00
CA CYS A 33 18.93 -33.16 7.64
C CYS A 33 20.18 -32.55 7.00
N PHE A 34 20.40 -32.88 5.72
CA PHE A 34 21.50 -32.33 4.93
C PHE A 34 20.97 -31.31 3.92
N SER A 35 21.64 -30.16 3.80
CA SER A 35 21.39 -29.21 2.72
C SER A 35 22.70 -28.75 2.09
N VAL A 36 22.68 -28.46 0.79
CA VAL A 36 23.86 -27.98 0.06
C VAL A 36 23.85 -26.45 0.07
N GLY A 37 24.87 -25.85 0.67
CA GLY A 37 25.05 -24.41 0.70
C GLY A 37 25.35 -23.82 -0.68
N LYS A 38 25.22 -22.49 -0.82
CA LYS A 38 25.45 -21.77 -2.10
C LYS A 38 26.87 -21.93 -2.68
N ASN A 39 27.81 -22.44 -1.89
CA ASN A 39 29.20 -22.74 -2.22
C ASN A 39 29.47 -24.24 -2.43
N GLY A 40 28.43 -25.08 -2.54
CA GLY A 40 28.57 -26.52 -2.84
C GLY A 40 28.98 -27.39 -1.65
N GLN A 41 29.13 -26.82 -0.45
CA GLN A 41 29.43 -27.60 0.76
C GLN A 41 28.15 -28.14 1.41
N TRP A 42 28.20 -29.40 1.82
CA TRP A 42 27.16 -30.03 2.63
C TRP A 42 27.15 -29.43 4.03
N GLN A 43 26.04 -28.81 4.40
CA GLN A 43 25.78 -28.38 5.77
C GLN A 43 24.87 -29.39 6.46
N VAL A 44 25.35 -29.87 7.61
CA VAL A 44 24.57 -30.70 8.54
C VAL A 44 23.82 -29.75 9.46
N THR A 45 22.50 -29.76 9.38
CA THR A 45 21.63 -29.04 10.31
C THR A 45 20.87 -30.04 11.15
N ASN A 46 20.83 -29.83 12.47
CA ASN A 46 19.87 -30.54 13.31
C ASN A 46 18.45 -30.14 12.86
N GLU A 47 17.51 -31.09 12.82
CA GLU A 47 16.13 -30.84 12.38
C GLU A 47 15.46 -29.68 13.14
N ALA A 48 15.77 -29.56 14.43
CA ALA A 48 15.29 -28.46 15.27
C ALA A 48 15.77 -27.07 14.79
N ASP A 49 16.99 -26.94 14.26
CA ASP A 49 17.50 -25.67 13.74
C ASP A 49 16.83 -25.32 12.41
N GLY A 50 16.55 -26.31 11.57
CA GLY A 50 15.80 -26.15 10.33
C GLY A 50 14.33 -25.75 10.55
N LEU A 51 13.75 -26.16 11.67
CA LEU A 51 12.38 -25.85 12.04
C LEU A 51 12.21 -24.40 12.52
N VAL A 52 13.11 -23.91 13.37
CA VAL A 52 13.03 -22.51 13.80
C VAL A 52 13.37 -21.56 12.67
N ASP A 53 14.29 -21.95 11.79
CA ASP A 53 14.56 -21.21 10.55
C ASP A 53 13.31 -21.08 9.65
N ARG A 54 12.44 -22.09 9.61
CA ARG A 54 11.17 -22.05 8.88
C ARG A 54 10.08 -21.26 9.60
N LEU A 55 10.06 -21.25 10.95
CA LEU A 55 9.15 -20.42 11.75
C LEU A 55 9.51 -18.92 11.60
N LEU A 56 10.79 -18.58 11.65
CA LEU A 56 11.31 -17.22 11.47
C LEU A 56 11.13 -16.70 10.04
N TYR A 57 11.33 -17.56 9.02
CA TYR A 57 11.09 -17.18 7.62
C TYR A 57 9.63 -16.79 7.37
N ASN A 58 8.68 -17.55 7.92
CA ASN A 58 7.25 -17.35 7.64
C ASN A 58 6.54 -16.36 8.58
N ALA A 59 7.13 -16.03 9.73
CA ALA A 59 6.76 -14.86 10.53
C ALA A 59 7.24 -13.53 9.91
N GLY A 60 7.82 -13.56 8.70
CA GLY A 60 8.34 -12.37 8.02
C GLY A 60 9.68 -11.87 8.58
N VAL A 61 10.37 -12.64 9.42
CA VAL A 61 11.58 -12.21 10.13
C VAL A 61 12.84 -12.38 9.26
N LYS A 62 12.88 -13.39 8.38
CA LYS A 62 14.10 -13.73 7.62
C LYS A 62 14.30 -12.91 6.33
N SER A 63 13.26 -12.26 5.79
CA SER A 63 13.43 -11.34 4.64
C SER A 63 14.13 -10.04 5.05
N ALA A 64 14.25 -9.76 6.34
CA ALA A 64 14.87 -8.53 6.85
C ALA A 64 16.31 -8.74 7.36
N TYR A 65 16.74 -9.94 7.76
CA TYR A 65 18.06 -10.15 8.40
C TYR A 65 18.65 -11.55 8.17
N LYS A 66 19.97 -11.61 7.95
CA LYS A 66 20.79 -12.82 8.10
C LYS A 66 20.84 -13.20 9.58
N LEU A 67 19.97 -14.11 10.02
CA LEU A 67 20.03 -14.72 11.35
C LEU A 67 20.87 -15.99 11.26
N GLU A 68 22.12 -15.91 11.73
CA GLU A 68 22.93 -17.09 11.99
C GLU A 68 22.60 -17.59 13.41
N LYS A 69 22.00 -18.78 13.48
CA LYS A 69 21.89 -19.72 14.62
C LYS A 69 21.19 -19.20 15.89
N LEU A 70 20.00 -19.74 16.16
CA LEU A 70 19.55 -19.89 17.54
C LEU A 70 20.47 -20.87 18.28
N PRO A 71 20.68 -20.71 19.61
CA PRO A 71 21.53 -21.63 20.36
C PRO A 71 20.97 -23.06 20.32
N SER A 72 21.77 -24.06 19.96
CA SER A 72 21.32 -25.47 19.92
C SER A 72 20.77 -25.95 21.28
N ALA A 73 21.23 -25.35 22.37
CA ALA A 73 20.73 -25.56 23.73
C ALA A 73 19.28 -25.10 23.91
N PHE A 74 18.83 -24.05 23.22
CA PHE A 74 17.42 -23.62 23.25
C PHE A 74 16.53 -24.64 22.54
N CYS A 75 16.95 -25.06 21.34
CA CYS A 75 16.28 -26.09 20.58
C CYS A 75 16.15 -27.40 21.38
N GLN A 76 17.24 -27.88 21.98
CA GLN A 76 17.26 -29.12 22.78
C GLN A 76 16.52 -29.02 24.12
N LYS A 77 16.54 -27.87 24.80
CA LYS A 77 15.96 -27.74 26.14
C LYS A 77 14.49 -27.35 26.12
N TYR A 78 14.02 -26.67 25.08
CA TYR A 78 12.68 -26.08 25.08
C TYR A 78 11.82 -26.50 23.89
N LEU A 79 12.40 -26.74 22.69
CA LEU A 79 11.64 -27.21 21.53
C LEU A 79 11.59 -28.75 21.44
N TYR A 80 12.67 -29.43 21.81
CA TYR A 80 12.75 -30.89 21.83
C TYR A 80 11.78 -31.53 22.84
N PRO A 81 11.55 -30.98 24.06
CA PRO A 81 10.50 -31.49 24.95
C PRO A 81 9.08 -31.14 24.49
N LEU A 82 8.91 -30.14 23.62
CA LEU A 82 7.62 -29.87 22.96
C LEU A 82 7.36 -30.93 21.88
N GLU A 83 8.35 -31.31 21.08
CA GLU A 83 8.27 -32.47 20.17
C GLU A 83 8.05 -33.80 20.91
N HIS A 84 8.40 -33.85 22.21
CA HIS A 84 8.25 -35.04 23.04
C HIS A 84 7.20 -34.95 24.15
N SER A 85 6.35 -33.92 24.11
CA SER A 85 5.22 -33.76 25.03
C SER A 85 4.11 -34.75 24.65
N PRO A 86 3.46 -35.46 25.59
CA PRO A 86 2.31 -36.33 25.32
C PRO A 86 1.14 -35.62 24.62
N VAL A 87 1.07 -34.29 24.72
CA VAL A 87 0.06 -33.45 24.03
C VAL A 87 0.39 -33.24 22.54
N LEU A 88 1.66 -33.42 22.16
CA LEU A 88 2.17 -33.26 20.79
C LEU A 88 2.61 -34.60 20.15
N PHE A 89 2.68 -35.68 20.93
CA PHE A 89 2.95 -37.06 20.51
C PHE A 89 1.72 -37.76 19.88
N ALA A 90 1.03 -37.07 18.98
CA ALA A 90 0.41 -37.79 17.86
C ALA A 90 1.51 -38.01 16.82
N PRO A 91 1.61 -39.20 16.19
CA PRO A 91 2.75 -39.56 15.34
C PRO A 91 2.69 -38.85 13.98
N GLU A 92 2.87 -37.54 13.96
CA GLU A 92 2.88 -36.75 12.72
C GLU A 92 3.67 -35.45 12.92
N GLU A 93 4.70 -35.22 12.08
CA GLU A 93 5.16 -33.89 11.62
C GLU A 93 3.99 -32.91 11.30
N GLY A 94 2.78 -33.45 11.17
CA GLY A 94 1.51 -32.76 11.03
C GLY A 94 1.13 -31.81 12.17
N MET A 95 1.43 -32.01 13.46
CA MET A 95 0.82 -31.13 14.50
C MET A 95 1.38 -29.69 14.49
N LEU A 96 2.69 -29.55 14.34
CA LEU A 96 3.32 -28.24 14.22
C LEU A 96 2.98 -27.57 12.88
N ASN A 97 2.92 -28.34 11.79
CA ASN A 97 2.44 -27.88 10.50
C ASN A 97 0.94 -27.51 10.53
N LYS A 98 0.12 -28.21 11.32
CA LYS A 98 -1.30 -27.90 11.60
C LYS A 98 -1.40 -26.61 12.41
N CYS A 99 -0.61 -26.42 13.46
CA CYS A 99 -0.54 -25.17 14.22
C CYS A 99 -0.10 -24.00 13.34
N LYS A 100 0.94 -24.21 12.51
CA LYS A 100 1.42 -23.22 11.53
C LYS A 100 0.33 -22.86 10.52
N GLY A 101 -0.29 -23.88 9.92
CA GLY A 101 -1.37 -23.70 8.95
C GLY A 101 -2.61 -23.04 9.54
N ALA A 102 -2.92 -23.28 10.81
CA ALA A 102 -4.07 -22.71 11.50
C ALA A 102 -3.85 -21.26 11.97
N LEU A 103 -2.69 -20.98 12.57
CA LEU A 103 -2.34 -19.65 13.09
C LEU A 103 -2.01 -18.67 11.96
N PHE A 104 -1.28 -19.12 10.94
CA PHE A 104 -0.72 -18.24 9.90
C PHE A 104 -1.32 -18.46 8.51
N GLY A 105 -1.99 -19.59 8.25
CA GLY A 105 -2.59 -19.92 6.96
C GLY A 105 -4.12 -19.93 6.95
N PRO A 106 -4.75 -20.19 5.79
CA PRO A 106 -6.14 -20.62 5.73
C PRO A 106 -6.19 -22.08 6.25
N PRO A 107 -6.84 -22.36 7.40
CA PRO A 107 -6.77 -23.70 7.98
C PRO A 107 -7.45 -24.72 7.06
N ALA A 108 -6.81 -25.89 6.90
CA ALA A 108 -7.50 -27.14 6.63
C ALA A 108 -8.24 -27.51 7.92
N VAL A 109 -9.55 -27.27 7.95
CA VAL A 109 -10.38 -27.47 9.14
C VAL A 109 -11.10 -28.82 8.99
N PRO A 110 -11.16 -29.67 10.05
CA PRO A 110 -11.99 -30.88 10.05
C PRO A 110 -13.45 -30.57 9.66
N SER A 111 -14.18 -31.52 9.07
CA SER A 111 -15.54 -31.28 8.55
C SER A 111 -16.66 -31.41 9.58
N LYS A 112 -16.39 -31.89 10.80
CA LYS A 112 -17.41 -32.03 11.85
C LYS A 112 -17.14 -31.09 13.02
N ARG A 113 -18.19 -30.40 13.50
CA ARG A 113 -18.10 -29.40 14.58
C ARG A 113 -17.39 -29.85 15.87
N LYS A 114 -17.65 -31.07 16.34
CA LYS A 114 -16.98 -31.61 17.55
C LYS A 114 -15.47 -31.78 17.32
N GLU A 115 -15.11 -32.38 16.18
CA GLU A 115 -13.71 -32.56 15.74
C GLU A 115 -13.01 -31.20 15.52
N GLN A 116 -13.75 -30.15 15.12
CA GLN A 116 -13.21 -28.80 14.97
C GLN A 116 -12.84 -28.14 16.29
N LYS A 117 -13.75 -28.19 17.28
CA LYS A 117 -13.49 -27.61 18.60
C LYS A 117 -12.26 -28.27 19.22
N GLU A 118 -12.21 -29.60 19.22
CA GLU A 118 -11.05 -30.37 19.70
C GLU A 118 -9.77 -30.00 18.94
N TYR A 119 -9.83 -29.89 17.61
CA TYR A 119 -8.70 -29.45 16.79
C TYR A 119 -8.22 -28.03 17.15
N PHE A 120 -9.14 -27.07 17.31
CA PHE A 120 -8.76 -25.70 17.64
C PHE A 120 -8.24 -25.55 19.06
N GLU A 121 -8.83 -26.24 20.03
CA GLU A 121 -8.35 -26.31 21.41
C GLU A 121 -6.93 -26.88 21.46
N THR A 122 -6.66 -27.93 20.67
CA THR A 122 -5.30 -28.50 20.51
C THR A 122 -4.31 -27.47 19.98
N VAL A 123 -4.68 -26.73 18.91
CA VAL A 123 -3.84 -25.67 18.33
C VAL A 123 -3.56 -24.55 19.34
N ILE A 124 -4.58 -24.12 20.09
CA ILE A 124 -4.43 -23.07 21.12
C ILE A 124 -3.55 -23.54 22.28
N GLY A 125 -3.72 -24.80 22.71
CA GLY A 125 -2.91 -25.44 23.74
C GLY A 125 -1.44 -25.50 23.33
N ALA A 126 -1.16 -25.98 22.13
CA ALA A 126 0.20 -26.03 21.57
C ALA A 126 0.84 -24.63 21.49
N ALA A 127 0.11 -23.64 20.96
CA ALA A 127 0.60 -22.26 20.88
C ALA A 127 0.93 -21.67 22.25
N THR A 128 0.14 -22.00 23.27
CA THR A 128 0.35 -21.55 24.66
C THR A 128 1.55 -22.24 25.29
N ALA A 129 1.77 -23.53 25.04
CA ALA A 129 2.95 -24.24 25.50
C ALA A 129 4.24 -23.68 24.88
N ILE A 130 4.23 -23.40 23.58
CA ILE A 130 5.36 -22.75 22.87
C ILE A 130 5.63 -21.35 23.46
N GLU A 131 4.58 -20.56 23.67
CA GLU A 131 4.72 -19.23 24.27
C GLU A 131 5.35 -19.29 25.67
N LYS A 132 4.87 -20.21 26.52
CA LYS A 132 5.41 -20.42 27.86
C LYS A 132 6.89 -20.83 27.80
N ALA A 133 7.25 -21.77 26.93
CA ALA A 133 8.62 -22.21 26.75
C ALA A 133 9.55 -21.07 26.28
N ILE A 134 9.08 -20.20 25.37
CA ILE A 134 9.83 -19.01 24.93
C ILE A 134 10.05 -18.04 26.10
N ILE A 135 9.03 -17.79 26.92
CA ILE A 135 9.13 -16.89 28.08
C ILE A 135 10.09 -17.46 29.13
N GLU A 136 9.96 -18.75 29.45
CA GLU A 136 10.80 -19.43 30.46
C GLU A 136 12.26 -19.55 30.05
N ALA A 137 12.53 -19.66 28.75
CA ALA A 137 13.90 -19.65 28.26
C ALA A 137 14.60 -18.29 28.46
N ASN A 138 13.83 -17.20 28.58
CA ASN A 138 14.33 -15.83 28.79
C ASN A 138 15.43 -15.43 27.79
N ILE A 139 15.30 -15.87 26.54
CA ILE A 139 16.27 -15.56 25.48
C ILE A 139 15.78 -14.31 24.74
N LYS A 140 16.60 -13.26 24.78
CA LYS A 140 16.33 -11.97 24.11
C LYS A 140 15.97 -12.13 22.63
N ASP A 141 16.61 -13.06 21.93
CA ASP A 141 16.32 -13.33 20.52
C ASP A 141 14.95 -13.97 20.28
N CYS A 142 14.40 -14.68 21.27
CA CYS A 142 13.08 -15.30 21.18
C CYS A 142 11.94 -14.28 21.37
N GLU A 143 12.21 -13.08 21.90
CA GLU A 143 11.22 -11.98 21.95
C GLU A 143 10.69 -11.63 20.55
N ARG A 144 11.52 -11.81 19.51
CA ARG A 144 11.16 -11.57 18.11
C ARG A 144 10.12 -12.55 17.58
N VAL A 145 10.05 -13.75 18.15
CA VAL A 145 9.07 -14.80 17.79
C VAL A 145 7.83 -14.71 18.68
N LEU A 146 8.02 -14.29 19.93
CA LEU A 146 6.96 -14.20 20.93
C LEU A 146 5.82 -13.28 20.48
N LEU A 147 6.13 -12.09 19.95
CA LEU A 147 5.10 -11.15 19.51
C LEU A 147 4.24 -11.71 18.36
N PRO A 148 4.80 -12.16 17.22
CA PRO A 148 4.02 -12.77 16.14
C PRO A 148 3.17 -13.96 16.63
N LEU A 149 3.69 -14.78 17.55
CA LEU A 149 2.96 -15.90 18.11
C LEU A 149 1.78 -15.45 18.99
N GLN A 150 2.00 -14.53 19.92
CA GLN A 150 0.95 -14.00 20.80
C GLN A 150 -0.17 -13.35 19.99
N ALA A 151 0.21 -12.53 19.01
CA ALA A 151 -0.74 -11.85 18.15
C ALA A 151 -1.51 -12.86 17.25
N ALA A 152 -0.83 -13.82 16.62
CA ALA A 152 -1.49 -14.86 15.83
C ALA A 152 -2.43 -15.73 16.67
N LYS A 153 -2.03 -16.08 17.90
CA LYS A 153 -2.87 -16.82 18.86
C LYS A 153 -4.13 -16.02 19.21
N SER A 154 -3.99 -14.73 19.53
CA SER A 154 -5.13 -13.84 19.82
C SER A 154 -6.06 -13.71 18.60
N SER A 155 -5.51 -13.44 17.42
CA SER A 155 -6.26 -13.38 16.16
C SER A 155 -7.05 -14.66 15.91
N PHE A 156 -6.42 -15.81 16.12
CA PHE A 156 -7.03 -17.12 15.92
C PHE A 156 -8.19 -17.37 16.88
N LYS A 157 -8.02 -17.06 18.18
CA LYS A 157 -9.10 -17.17 19.18
C LYS A 157 -10.35 -16.37 18.78
N TYR A 158 -10.19 -15.11 18.35
CA TYR A 158 -11.33 -14.29 17.92
C TYR A 158 -11.94 -14.77 16.59
N ARG A 159 -11.13 -15.37 15.70
CA ARG A 159 -11.60 -15.90 14.43
C ARG A 159 -12.50 -17.14 14.62
N ILE A 160 -12.16 -18.04 15.53
CA ILE A 160 -12.91 -19.28 15.76
C ILE A 160 -14.12 -19.11 16.69
N GLU A 161 -14.17 -18.01 17.46
CA GLU A 161 -15.25 -17.67 18.39
C GLU A 161 -15.42 -18.63 19.58
N ALA A 162 -16.14 -18.18 20.61
CA ALA A 162 -16.31 -18.96 21.84
C ALA A 162 -17.01 -20.31 21.60
N GLU A 163 -17.89 -20.39 20.61
CA GLU A 163 -18.58 -21.64 20.25
C GLU A 163 -17.65 -22.77 19.80
N ASN A 164 -16.41 -22.44 19.39
CA ASN A 164 -15.39 -23.40 19.01
C ASN A 164 -14.13 -23.33 19.91
N GLY A 165 -14.28 -22.88 21.16
CA GLY A 165 -13.18 -22.81 22.14
C GLY A 165 -12.30 -21.56 22.03
N GLY A 166 -12.73 -20.55 21.25
CA GLY A 166 -12.05 -19.27 21.09
C GLY A 166 -12.59 -18.16 22.01
N LEU A 167 -12.57 -16.93 21.50
CA LEU A 167 -13.06 -15.74 22.18
C LEU A 167 -14.07 -15.00 21.30
N ASN A 168 -15.09 -14.43 21.94
CA ASN A 168 -15.95 -13.45 21.30
C ASN A 168 -15.47 -12.04 21.66
N PRO A 169 -15.64 -11.05 20.75
CA PRO A 169 -15.54 -9.66 21.17
C PRO A 169 -16.59 -9.38 22.26
N LEU A 170 -16.26 -8.50 23.20
CA LEU A 170 -17.20 -8.04 24.22
C LEU A 170 -18.44 -7.41 23.56
N ASP A 171 -19.56 -7.49 24.26
CA ASP A 171 -20.74 -6.72 23.89
C ASP A 171 -20.43 -5.22 23.98
N PRO A 172 -20.92 -4.35 23.07
CA PRO A 172 -20.69 -2.91 23.15
C PRO A 172 -21.03 -2.29 24.51
N SER A 173 -22.03 -2.81 25.23
CA SER A 173 -22.42 -2.34 26.56
C SER A 173 -21.39 -2.63 27.66
N GLN A 174 -20.50 -3.60 27.43
CA GLN A 174 -19.47 -4.03 28.38
C GLN A 174 -18.11 -3.36 28.13
N VAL A 175 -18.01 -2.53 27.10
CA VAL A 175 -16.74 -1.92 26.69
C VAL A 175 -16.40 -0.75 27.62
N VAL A 176 -15.25 -0.88 28.28
CA VAL A 176 -14.57 0.25 28.92
C VAL A 176 -13.36 0.60 28.09
N VAL A 177 -13.26 1.86 27.65
CA VAL A 177 -12.10 2.34 26.87
C VAL A 177 -10.85 2.31 27.75
N ASP A 178 -9.82 1.59 27.31
CA ASP A 178 -8.55 1.53 28.02
C ASP A 178 -7.86 2.91 28.01
N LYS A 179 -7.71 3.49 29.21
CA LYS A 179 -7.14 4.83 29.41
C LYS A 179 -5.69 4.91 28.91
N THR A 180 -4.89 3.86 29.14
CA THR A 180 -3.48 3.83 28.74
C THR A 180 -3.34 3.80 27.22
N LEU A 181 -4.17 3.00 26.54
CA LEU A 181 -4.18 2.92 25.09
C LEU A 181 -4.55 4.27 24.47
N ARG A 182 -5.59 4.91 25.00
CA ARG A 182 -6.06 6.23 24.57
C ARG A 182 -4.99 7.31 24.75
N GLU A 183 -4.32 7.36 25.90
CA GLU A 183 -3.24 8.32 26.17
C GLU A 183 -2.06 8.13 25.21
N ARG A 184 -1.66 6.87 24.95
CA ARG A 184 -0.60 6.57 23.98
C ARG A 184 -0.98 6.98 22.56
N ALA A 185 -2.24 6.79 22.17
CA ALA A 185 -2.73 7.21 20.87
C ALA A 185 -2.77 8.74 20.72
N ALA A 186 -3.24 9.45 21.75
CA ALA A 186 -3.21 10.92 21.78
C ALA A 186 -1.78 11.45 21.65
N LYS A 187 -0.83 10.87 22.38
CA LYS A 187 0.60 11.21 22.28
C LYS A 187 1.16 10.92 20.88
N TRP A 188 0.82 9.78 20.30
CA TRP A 188 1.24 9.42 18.94
C TRP A 188 0.70 10.42 17.90
N LYS A 189 -0.60 10.72 17.93
CA LYS A 189 -1.23 11.65 16.98
C LYS A 189 -0.70 13.08 17.12
N ALA A 190 -0.45 13.51 18.36
CA ALA A 190 0.14 14.82 18.64
C ALA A 190 1.59 14.96 18.14
N ALA A 191 2.35 13.86 18.10
CA ALA A 191 3.72 13.83 17.60
C ALA A 191 3.82 13.80 16.06
N GLU A 192 2.74 13.43 15.37
CA GLU A 192 2.73 13.29 13.91
C GLU A 192 2.65 14.66 13.22
N LYS A 193 3.77 15.05 12.60
CA LYS A 193 3.96 16.40 12.05
C LYS A 193 3.08 16.69 10.84
N ASN A 194 2.60 15.65 10.16
CA ASN A 194 1.72 15.80 9.00
C ASN A 194 0.28 16.17 9.37
N TYR A 195 -0.18 15.97 10.59
CA TYR A 195 -1.46 16.54 11.01
C TYR A 195 -1.36 18.07 11.12
N PRO A 196 -2.32 18.81 10.54
CA PRO A 196 -2.52 20.22 10.89
C PRO A 196 -2.59 20.38 12.40
N VAL A 197 -2.09 21.49 12.94
CA VAL A 197 -1.99 21.71 14.40
C VAL A 197 -3.34 21.52 15.09
N LYS A 198 -4.43 21.99 14.47
CA LYS A 198 -5.81 21.85 14.96
C LYS A 198 -6.33 20.39 15.01
N ASP A 199 -5.75 19.49 14.21
CA ASP A 199 -6.23 18.11 14.04
C ASP A 199 -5.34 17.08 14.76
N ARG A 200 -4.39 17.54 15.59
CA ARG A 200 -3.46 16.68 16.34
C ARG A 200 -4.08 16.02 17.57
N GLY A 201 -5.26 16.47 17.99
CA GLY A 201 -6.06 15.82 19.04
C GLY A 201 -6.85 14.62 18.52
N LEU A 202 -7.26 13.73 19.42
CA LEU A 202 -8.22 12.68 19.09
C LEU A 202 -9.59 13.31 18.79
N ILE A 203 -10.26 12.83 17.75
CA ILE A 203 -11.62 13.25 17.37
C ILE A 203 -12.62 12.13 17.64
N ASP A 204 -13.94 12.40 17.56
CA ASP A 204 -15.00 11.42 17.85
C ASP A 204 -14.86 10.12 17.05
N ARG A 205 -14.40 10.22 15.79
CA ARG A 205 -14.08 9.06 14.96
C ARG A 205 -12.99 8.18 15.60
N ASP A 206 -11.94 8.78 16.12
CA ASP A 206 -10.84 8.05 16.76
C ASP A 206 -11.35 7.36 18.05
N GLU A 207 -12.22 8.04 18.81
CA GLU A 207 -12.87 7.47 20.00
C GLU A 207 -13.78 6.29 19.65
N ALA A 208 -14.47 6.31 18.50
CA ALA A 208 -15.23 5.17 18.01
C ALA A 208 -14.33 3.96 17.72
N HIS A 209 -13.15 4.19 17.11
CA HIS A 209 -12.15 3.14 16.90
C HIS A 209 -11.64 2.55 18.23
N PHE A 210 -11.42 3.39 19.26
CA PHE A 210 -11.01 2.90 20.59
C PHE A 210 -12.10 2.08 21.28
N LYS A 211 -13.36 2.47 21.14
CA LYS A 211 -14.48 1.67 21.65
C LYS A 211 -14.51 0.30 20.96
N GLU A 212 -14.36 0.25 19.64
CA GLU A 212 -14.40 -1.03 18.91
C GLU A 212 -13.20 -1.93 19.25
N ILE A 213 -11.96 -1.42 19.33
CA ILE A 213 -10.77 -2.23 19.68
C ILE A 213 -10.82 -2.75 21.12
N CYS A 214 -11.42 -1.98 22.05
CA CYS A 214 -11.56 -2.39 23.45
C CYS A 214 -12.54 -3.55 23.63
N ARG A 215 -13.31 -3.92 22.60
CA ARG A 215 -14.07 -5.18 22.58
C ARG A 215 -13.17 -6.41 22.50
N TYR A 216 -11.87 -6.24 22.20
CA TYR A 216 -10.90 -7.32 22.05
C TYR A 216 -9.83 -7.24 23.16
N PRO A 217 -10.18 -7.50 24.44
CA PRO A 217 -9.29 -7.25 25.58
C PRO A 217 -7.95 -8.00 25.50
N ASP A 218 -7.93 -9.23 24.98
CA ASP A 218 -6.68 -9.98 24.80
C ASP A 218 -5.77 -9.31 23.76
N PHE A 219 -6.35 -8.74 22.72
CA PHE A 219 -5.59 -7.99 21.72
C PHE A 219 -5.09 -6.65 22.26
N VAL A 220 -5.89 -5.94 23.07
CA VAL A 220 -5.46 -4.69 23.74
C VAL A 220 -4.24 -4.91 24.62
N LYS A 221 -4.20 -6.00 25.40
CA LYS A 221 -3.03 -6.38 26.21
C LYS A 221 -1.78 -6.54 25.36
N ILE A 222 -1.89 -7.21 24.21
CA ILE A 222 -0.79 -7.38 23.25
C ILE A 222 -0.37 -6.01 22.71
N LEU A 223 -1.33 -5.17 22.31
CA LEU A 223 -1.07 -3.84 21.76
C LEU A 223 -0.28 -2.95 22.74
N LEU A 224 -0.66 -2.97 24.02
CA LEU A 224 0.02 -2.21 25.08
C LEU A 224 1.44 -2.73 25.38
N LYS A 225 1.69 -4.02 25.15
CA LYS A 225 3.00 -4.65 25.35
C LYS A 225 3.97 -4.35 24.19
N PHE A 226 3.48 -4.11 22.97
CA PHE A 226 4.32 -4.05 21.76
C PHE A 226 4.20 -2.74 20.97
N PRO A 227 5.14 -1.79 21.14
CA PRO A 227 5.08 -0.46 20.51
C PRO A 227 4.98 -0.46 18.98
N LYS A 228 5.66 -1.37 18.28
CA LYS A 228 5.61 -1.43 16.80
C LYS A 228 4.24 -1.85 16.27
N LEU A 229 3.59 -2.82 16.94
CA LEU A 229 2.24 -3.24 16.59
C LEU A 229 1.25 -2.12 16.91
N GLN A 230 1.44 -1.43 18.04
CA GLN A 230 0.67 -0.25 18.41
C GLN A 230 0.74 0.85 17.36
N GLU A 231 1.94 1.22 16.90
CA GLU A 231 2.12 2.21 15.84
C GLU A 231 1.42 1.79 14.54
N THR A 232 1.53 0.50 14.18
CA THR A 232 0.87 -0.04 12.98
C THR A 232 -0.65 0.05 13.10
N TYR A 233 -1.21 -0.33 14.24
CA TYR A 233 -2.63 -0.20 14.52
C TYR A 233 -3.09 1.27 14.48
N PHE A 234 -2.36 2.20 15.10
CA PHE A 234 -2.72 3.62 15.06
C PHE A 234 -2.71 4.20 13.64
N LYS A 235 -1.74 3.80 12.80
CA LYS A 235 -1.77 4.16 11.37
C LYS A 235 -3.02 3.60 10.69
N TRP A 236 -3.37 2.34 10.95
CA TRP A 236 -4.52 1.68 10.35
C TRP A 236 -5.87 2.28 10.80
N SER A 237 -6.11 2.41 12.10
CA SER A 237 -7.41 2.88 12.62
C SER A 237 -7.53 4.40 12.60
N ILE A 238 -6.57 5.13 13.17
CA ILE A 238 -6.69 6.58 13.37
C ILE A 238 -6.42 7.36 12.08
N ARG A 239 -5.31 7.06 11.40
CA ARG A 239 -4.94 7.77 10.15
C ARG A 239 -5.75 7.26 8.97
N ASP A 240 -5.82 5.94 8.81
CA ASP A 240 -6.39 5.32 7.62
C ASP A 240 -7.90 4.99 7.79
N ASN A 241 -8.50 5.18 8.97
CA ASN A 241 -9.94 4.87 9.19
C ASN A 241 -10.30 3.43 8.81
N GLY A 242 -9.37 2.50 9.03
CA GLY A 242 -9.53 1.09 8.73
C GLY A 242 -10.29 0.33 9.82
N SER A 243 -10.96 -0.77 9.46
CA SER A 243 -11.72 -1.58 10.42
C SER A 243 -10.81 -2.38 11.36
N GLU A 244 -11.12 -2.36 12.65
CA GLU A 244 -10.44 -3.11 13.71
C GLU A 244 -10.54 -4.62 13.46
N ARG A 245 -11.74 -5.08 13.15
CA ARG A 245 -12.06 -6.51 13.18
C ARG A 245 -11.26 -7.32 12.15
N PRO A 246 -11.14 -6.93 10.86
CA PRO A 246 -10.22 -7.57 9.92
C PRO A 246 -8.76 -7.53 10.36
N PHE A 247 -8.30 -6.41 10.93
CA PHE A 247 -6.93 -6.27 11.41
C PHE A 247 -6.64 -7.24 12.55
N ILE A 248 -7.56 -7.40 13.50
CA ILE A 248 -7.41 -8.28 14.67
C ILE A 248 -7.60 -9.74 14.26
N GLU A 249 -8.72 -10.11 13.62
CA GLU A 249 -9.05 -11.51 13.36
C GLU A 249 -8.19 -12.13 12.24
N PHE A 250 -7.62 -11.30 11.34
CA PHE A 250 -6.83 -11.74 10.19
C PHE A 250 -5.46 -11.03 10.09
N MET A 251 -4.84 -10.69 11.22
CA MET A 251 -3.60 -9.91 11.28
C MET A 251 -2.48 -10.41 10.36
N ASN A 252 -2.20 -11.72 10.34
CA ASN A 252 -1.15 -12.26 9.47
C ASN A 252 -1.46 -12.01 7.98
N PHE A 253 -2.72 -12.20 7.57
CA PHE A 253 -3.15 -11.95 6.20
C PHE A 253 -3.13 -10.45 5.88
N TRP A 254 -3.49 -9.61 6.86
CA TRP A 254 -3.37 -8.16 6.73
C TRP A 254 -1.93 -7.75 6.39
N HIS A 255 -0.92 -8.22 7.14
CA HIS A 255 0.48 -7.90 6.87
C HIS A 255 0.98 -8.51 5.54
N THR A 256 0.79 -9.81 5.36
CA THR A 256 1.41 -10.58 4.26
C THR A 256 0.71 -10.45 2.91
N LYS A 257 -0.54 -9.97 2.89
CA LYS A 257 -1.31 -9.82 1.64
C LYS A 257 -1.91 -8.45 1.44
N LEU A 258 -2.45 -7.79 2.46
CA LEU A 258 -3.07 -6.47 2.26
C LEU A 258 -2.03 -5.34 2.26
N ASP A 259 -1.19 -5.27 3.28
CA ASP A 259 -0.25 -4.16 3.49
C ASP A 259 0.95 -4.24 2.55
N SER A 260 1.61 -5.41 2.51
CA SER A 260 2.72 -5.68 1.59
C SER A 260 2.36 -5.60 0.10
N ASN A 261 1.07 -5.60 -0.25
CA ASN A 261 0.60 -5.39 -1.62
C ASN A 261 -0.15 -4.06 -1.80
N PHE A 262 0.11 -3.04 -0.96
CA PHE A 262 -0.41 -1.67 -1.12
C PHE A 262 -1.94 -1.54 -1.26
N LEU A 263 -2.70 -2.48 -0.69
CA LEU A 263 -4.17 -2.45 -0.69
C LEU A 263 -4.76 -1.81 0.56
N THR A 264 -4.02 -1.75 1.66
CA THR A 264 -4.49 -1.17 2.93
C THR A 264 -4.98 0.25 2.75
N SER A 265 -4.17 1.13 2.15
CA SER A 265 -4.55 2.54 1.96
C SER A 265 -5.69 2.74 0.95
N ARG A 266 -5.79 1.86 -0.06
CA ARG A 266 -6.90 1.83 -1.03
C ARG A 266 -8.23 1.45 -0.38
N ILE A 267 -8.23 0.40 0.44
CA ILE A 267 -9.40 -0.04 1.20
C ILE A 267 -9.82 1.06 2.18
N ALA A 268 -8.86 1.56 2.96
CA ALA A 268 -9.02 2.63 3.94
C ALA A 268 -9.65 3.90 3.35
N TYR A 269 -9.17 4.36 2.19
CA TYR A 269 -9.66 5.55 1.52
C TYR A 269 -11.19 5.51 1.28
N HIS A 270 -11.72 4.33 0.94
CA HIS A 270 -13.14 4.13 0.69
C HIS A 270 -13.94 3.68 1.93
N GLY A 271 -13.29 3.52 3.07
CA GLY A 271 -13.92 3.25 4.36
C GLY A 271 -13.80 1.80 4.85
N SER A 272 -13.85 1.68 6.18
CA SER A 272 -13.63 0.45 6.95
C SER A 272 -14.55 -0.73 6.56
N ALA A 273 -15.78 -0.46 6.12
CA ALA A 273 -16.80 -1.48 5.84
C ALA A 273 -16.54 -2.32 4.57
N ILE A 274 -15.60 -1.92 3.71
CA ILE A 274 -15.30 -2.61 2.45
C ILE A 274 -14.65 -3.98 2.67
N LEU A 275 -13.76 -4.06 3.66
CA LEU A 275 -13.10 -5.31 4.01
C LEU A 275 -13.99 -6.09 4.97
N GLY A 276 -14.86 -6.92 4.39
CA GLY A 276 -15.88 -7.66 5.15
C GLY A 276 -15.38 -8.97 5.74
N ILE A 277 -15.97 -9.37 6.87
CA ILE A 277 -15.85 -10.73 7.41
C ILE A 277 -17.23 -11.39 7.35
N ASN A 278 -17.33 -12.45 6.55
CA ASN A 278 -18.56 -13.22 6.37
C ASN A 278 -18.43 -14.60 7.01
N LYS A 279 -19.51 -15.11 7.62
CA LYS A 279 -19.59 -16.52 8.05
C LYS A 279 -20.13 -17.33 6.87
N LYS A 280 -19.32 -18.24 6.35
CA LYS A 280 -19.79 -19.21 5.34
C LYS A 280 -20.14 -20.51 6.02
N THR A 281 -21.35 -20.97 5.78
CA THR A 281 -21.73 -22.35 6.06
C THR A 281 -21.15 -23.24 4.96
N SER A 282 -20.41 -24.27 5.34
CA SER A 282 -19.98 -25.29 4.38
C SER A 282 -21.20 -26.01 3.79
N LYS A 283 -21.16 -26.39 2.51
CA LYS A 283 -22.24 -27.20 1.91
C LYS A 283 -22.23 -28.65 2.39
N LYS A 284 -21.07 -29.13 2.86
CA LYS A 284 -20.85 -30.52 3.28
C LYS A 284 -20.92 -30.70 4.80
N SER A 285 -21.07 -29.61 5.55
CA SER A 285 -21.05 -29.60 7.00
C SER A 285 -21.77 -28.37 7.54
N SER A 286 -22.37 -28.46 8.74
CA SER A 286 -22.98 -27.31 9.43
C SER A 286 -21.96 -26.25 9.90
N ASP A 287 -20.73 -26.33 9.42
CA ASP A 287 -19.58 -25.54 9.83
C ASP A 287 -19.72 -24.09 9.42
N ARG A 288 -19.57 -23.18 10.38
CA ARG A 288 -19.50 -21.73 10.13
C ARG A 288 -18.05 -21.29 10.16
N LYS A 289 -17.46 -21.08 8.98
CA LYS A 289 -16.10 -20.53 8.85
C LYS A 289 -16.15 -19.04 8.54
N LYS A 290 -15.45 -18.23 9.33
CA LYS A 290 -15.20 -16.82 8.97
C LYS A 290 -14.28 -16.75 7.75
N VAL A 291 -14.68 -15.97 6.76
CA VAL A 291 -13.88 -15.65 5.58
C VAL A 291 -13.74 -14.14 5.46
N LEU A 292 -12.56 -13.72 5.00
CA LEU A 292 -12.29 -12.33 4.67
C LEU A 292 -12.69 -12.08 3.22
N THR A 293 -13.40 -11.00 2.95
CA THR A 293 -13.91 -10.70 1.60
C THR A 293 -13.61 -9.28 1.15
N LEU A 294 -13.37 -9.13 -0.15
CA LEU A 294 -13.31 -7.83 -0.83
C LEU A 294 -14.27 -7.83 -2.04
N PRO A 295 -14.82 -6.66 -2.41
CA PRO A 295 -15.59 -6.51 -3.63
C PRO A 295 -14.67 -6.65 -4.85
N ILE A 296 -15.07 -7.49 -5.79
CA ILE A 296 -14.39 -7.69 -7.09
C ILE A 296 -15.45 -7.66 -8.18
N GLU A 297 -15.20 -6.90 -9.25
CA GLU A 297 -16.03 -6.93 -10.45
C GLU A 297 -15.79 -8.25 -11.19
N VAL A 298 -16.82 -9.06 -11.33
CA VAL A 298 -16.74 -10.37 -11.96
C VAL A 298 -17.81 -10.55 -13.01
N MET A 299 -17.47 -11.31 -14.06
CA MET A 299 -18.44 -11.83 -15.00
C MET A 299 -19.31 -12.88 -14.31
N SER A 300 -20.62 -12.70 -14.34
CA SER A 300 -21.60 -13.67 -13.85
C SER A 300 -21.87 -14.76 -14.89
N ASP A 301 -22.61 -15.79 -14.48
CA ASP A 301 -22.99 -16.91 -15.36
C ASP A 301 -23.89 -16.46 -16.53
N SER A 302 -24.51 -15.28 -16.43
CA SER A 302 -25.30 -14.64 -17.50
C SER A 302 -24.48 -13.68 -18.36
N ASN A 303 -23.15 -13.73 -18.29
CA ASN A 303 -22.22 -12.83 -18.98
C ASN A 303 -22.44 -11.33 -18.68
N LYS A 304 -22.92 -11.01 -17.47
CA LYS A 304 -23.04 -9.63 -16.99
C LYS A 304 -21.94 -9.32 -15.97
N LEU A 305 -21.45 -8.09 -15.98
CA LEU A 305 -20.51 -7.62 -14.96
C LEU A 305 -21.27 -7.29 -13.68
N GLU A 306 -20.82 -7.86 -12.56
CA GLU A 306 -21.42 -7.67 -11.25
C GLU A 306 -20.33 -7.50 -10.19
N ILE A 307 -20.57 -6.66 -9.20
CA ILE A 307 -19.69 -6.58 -8.03
C ILE A 307 -20.10 -7.67 -7.04
N ARG A 308 -19.17 -8.57 -6.71
CA ARG A 308 -19.39 -9.62 -5.71
C ARG A 308 -18.30 -9.61 -4.65
N ASN A 309 -18.70 -9.77 -3.39
CA ASN A 309 -17.76 -9.99 -2.29
C ASN A 309 -17.13 -11.38 -2.41
N LYS A 310 -15.84 -11.44 -2.78
CA LYS A 310 -15.10 -12.69 -2.98
C LYS A 310 -14.25 -13.00 -1.76
N ASN A 311 -14.16 -14.29 -1.41
CA ASN A 311 -13.26 -14.77 -0.35
C ASN A 311 -11.81 -14.62 -0.81
N ILE A 312 -11.06 -13.74 -0.16
CA ILE A 312 -9.67 -13.45 -0.52
C ILE A 312 -8.66 -14.38 0.17
N LEU A 313 -9.11 -15.21 1.11
CA LEU A 313 -8.26 -16.22 1.76
C LEU A 313 -7.97 -17.42 0.85
N ASN A 314 -8.77 -17.61 -0.20
CA ASN A 314 -8.52 -18.66 -1.20
C ASN A 314 -7.70 -18.09 -2.36
N LEU A 315 -6.38 -18.06 -2.17
CA LEU A 315 -5.42 -17.45 -3.10
C LEU A 315 -5.43 -18.09 -4.50
N SER A 316 -5.73 -19.39 -4.61
CA SER A 316 -5.81 -20.10 -5.89
C SER A 316 -7.16 -19.94 -6.60
N LYS A 317 -8.16 -19.33 -5.95
CA LYS A 317 -9.47 -19.12 -6.58
C LYS A 317 -9.31 -18.23 -7.81
N VAL A 318 -9.76 -18.75 -8.95
CA VAL A 318 -9.88 -17.98 -10.20
C VAL A 318 -11.18 -17.19 -10.18
N VAL A 319 -11.09 -15.92 -10.59
CA VAL A 319 -12.21 -15.05 -10.93
C VAL A 319 -12.08 -14.62 -12.39
N THR A 320 -13.21 -14.37 -13.04
CA THR A 320 -13.26 -13.86 -14.41
C THR A 320 -13.69 -12.40 -14.34
N LEU A 321 -12.81 -11.48 -14.75
CA LEU A 321 -13.07 -10.04 -14.76
C LEU A 321 -13.65 -9.61 -16.13
N ASN A 322 -13.85 -8.30 -16.31
CA ASN A 322 -14.16 -7.70 -17.62
C ASN A 322 -13.17 -8.17 -18.71
N LYS A 323 -13.65 -8.24 -19.95
CA LYS A 323 -12.94 -8.80 -21.13
C LYS A 323 -12.52 -10.27 -20.92
N TYR A 324 -13.30 -11.01 -20.14
CA TYR A 324 -13.09 -12.43 -19.83
C TYR A 324 -11.71 -12.75 -19.24
N TRP A 325 -11.07 -11.78 -18.59
CA TRP A 325 -9.75 -11.99 -18.01
C TRP A 325 -9.82 -12.87 -16.76
N LYS A 326 -9.33 -14.10 -16.90
CA LYS A 326 -9.22 -15.08 -15.82
C LYS A 326 -7.95 -14.83 -15.02
N ILE A 327 -8.11 -14.61 -13.71
CA ILE A 327 -7.00 -14.31 -12.81
C ILE A 327 -7.24 -14.94 -11.43
N THR A 328 -6.17 -15.39 -10.78
CA THR A 328 -6.23 -15.87 -9.39
C THR A 328 -6.22 -14.72 -8.39
N ILE A 329 -6.80 -14.93 -7.22
CA ILE A 329 -6.73 -13.96 -6.12
C ILE A 329 -5.26 -13.63 -5.76
N ASP A 330 -4.35 -14.62 -5.78
CA ASP A 330 -2.93 -14.36 -5.52
C ASP A 330 -2.28 -13.43 -6.55
N LYS A 331 -2.62 -13.60 -7.83
CA LYS A 331 -2.11 -12.75 -8.90
C LYS A 331 -2.67 -11.32 -8.80
N ILE A 332 -3.91 -11.15 -8.34
CA ILE A 332 -4.47 -9.84 -8.01
C ILE A 332 -3.58 -9.14 -6.97
N PHE A 333 -3.28 -9.79 -5.84
CA PHE A 333 -2.38 -9.22 -4.83
C PHE A 333 -1.02 -8.86 -5.43
N SER A 334 -0.42 -9.78 -6.19
CA SER A 334 0.89 -9.55 -6.82
C SER A 334 0.90 -8.34 -7.77
N ILE A 335 -0.19 -8.08 -8.49
CA ILE A 335 -0.30 -6.89 -9.36
C ILE A 335 -0.31 -5.61 -8.51
N PHE A 336 -1.08 -5.57 -7.43
CA PHE A 336 -1.07 -4.40 -6.54
C PHE A 336 0.28 -4.23 -5.81
N GLY A 337 0.93 -5.32 -5.41
CA GLY A 337 2.25 -5.28 -4.77
C GLY A 337 3.38 -4.79 -5.68
N ASN A 338 3.17 -4.83 -6.99
CA ASN A 338 4.11 -4.31 -7.98
C ASN A 338 3.81 -2.87 -8.42
N LYS A 339 2.81 -2.18 -7.84
CA LYS A 339 2.41 -0.82 -8.26
C LYS A 339 3.49 0.26 -8.08
N ASN A 340 4.51 -0.01 -7.27
CA ASN A 340 5.70 0.85 -7.15
C ASN A 340 6.69 0.66 -8.31
N LEU A 341 6.54 -0.39 -9.13
CA LEU A 341 7.40 -0.73 -10.26
C LEU A 341 6.68 -0.57 -11.60
N ASP A 342 5.41 -0.95 -11.68
CA ASP A 342 4.55 -0.87 -12.86
C ASP A 342 3.11 -0.57 -12.46
N VAL A 343 2.38 0.22 -13.27
CA VAL A 343 1.00 0.63 -13.00
C VAL A 343 0.05 -0.58 -12.85
N GLY A 344 0.31 -1.64 -13.62
CA GLY A 344 -0.51 -2.84 -13.64
C GLY A 344 -1.87 -2.66 -14.30
N ASN A 345 -2.58 -3.78 -14.51
CA ASN A 345 -3.89 -3.81 -15.19
C ASN A 345 -5.07 -3.94 -14.21
N LEU A 346 -4.87 -3.60 -12.94
CA LEU A 346 -5.93 -3.62 -11.92
C LEU A 346 -5.93 -2.33 -11.11
N GLU A 347 -7.12 -1.89 -10.75
CA GLU A 347 -7.32 -0.81 -9.78
C GLU A 347 -8.55 -1.06 -8.90
N PHE A 348 -8.60 -0.40 -7.75
CA PHE A 348 -9.62 -0.54 -6.72
C PHE A 348 -10.55 0.68 -6.64
N PHE A 349 -11.85 0.48 -6.86
CA PHE A 349 -12.86 1.54 -6.92
C PHE A 349 -13.86 1.47 -5.75
N GLY A 350 -13.38 1.16 -4.54
CA GLY A 350 -14.22 1.12 -3.34
C GLY A 350 -15.26 0.00 -3.39
N LYS A 351 -16.55 0.32 -3.18
CA LYS A 351 -17.62 -0.67 -3.39
C LYS A 351 -17.82 -1.05 -4.85
N GLY A 352 -17.21 -0.33 -5.80
CA GLY A 352 -17.07 -0.75 -7.20
C GLY A 352 -16.09 -1.92 -7.38
N GLY A 353 -15.35 -2.28 -6.34
CA GLY A 353 -14.47 -3.43 -6.30
C GLY A 353 -13.16 -3.27 -7.07
N ILE A 354 -12.39 -4.36 -7.08
CA ILE A 354 -11.21 -4.51 -7.95
C ILE A 354 -11.69 -4.73 -9.38
N LYS A 355 -11.17 -3.94 -10.33
CA LYS A 355 -11.54 -3.97 -11.75
C LYS A 355 -10.34 -4.23 -12.65
N ASN A 356 -10.61 -4.79 -13.83
CA ASN A 356 -9.65 -4.84 -14.95
C ASN A 356 -9.48 -3.42 -15.50
N TRP A 357 -8.54 -2.65 -14.96
CA TRP A 357 -8.34 -1.26 -15.32
C TRP A 357 -6.87 -0.88 -15.12
N ASN A 358 -6.22 -0.42 -16.20
CA ASN A 358 -4.93 0.23 -16.15
C ASN A 358 -5.13 1.74 -16.12
N ASN A 359 -4.50 2.42 -15.14
CA ASN A 359 -4.82 3.82 -14.87
C ASN A 359 -4.48 4.78 -16.02
N HIS A 360 -3.68 4.41 -17.01
CA HIS A 360 -3.39 5.27 -18.16
C HIS A 360 -3.59 4.60 -19.53
N LYS A 361 -4.11 3.36 -19.54
CA LYS A 361 -4.35 2.59 -20.78
C LYS A 361 -5.77 2.01 -20.89
N GLY A 362 -6.58 2.04 -19.84
CA GLY A 362 -7.94 1.50 -19.87
C GLY A 362 -8.00 -0.01 -19.65
N TYR A 363 -8.94 -0.69 -20.32
CA TYR A 363 -9.22 -2.11 -20.09
C TYR A 363 -8.18 -3.01 -20.76
N TRP A 364 -7.66 -4.03 -20.07
CA TRP A 364 -6.80 -5.03 -20.69
C TRP A 364 -7.63 -6.12 -21.37
N ASN A 365 -7.41 -6.38 -22.66
CA ASN A 365 -8.01 -7.49 -23.37
C ASN A 365 -6.99 -8.64 -23.50
N PRO A 366 -7.19 -9.77 -22.78
CA PRO A 366 -6.25 -10.89 -22.82
C PRO A 366 -6.28 -11.67 -24.14
N ALA A 367 -7.34 -11.56 -24.95
CA ALA A 367 -7.42 -12.26 -26.23
C ALA A 367 -6.60 -11.57 -27.33
N THR A 368 -6.51 -10.23 -27.27
CA THR A 368 -5.75 -9.43 -28.24
C THR A 368 -4.40 -8.98 -27.71
N GLU A 369 -4.12 -9.20 -26.42
CA GLU A 369 -2.97 -8.68 -25.68
C GLU A 369 -2.77 -7.17 -25.86
N LYS A 370 -3.89 -6.44 -25.93
CA LYS A 370 -3.91 -4.99 -26.11
C LYS A 370 -4.81 -4.34 -25.09
N HIS A 371 -4.49 -3.09 -24.79
CA HIS A 371 -5.39 -2.23 -24.04
C HIS A 371 -6.46 -1.64 -24.96
N GLU A 372 -7.67 -1.57 -24.44
CA GLU A 372 -8.79 -0.88 -25.05
C GLU A 372 -9.00 0.45 -24.33
N PHE A 373 -8.66 1.52 -25.02
CA PHE A 373 -8.86 2.89 -24.58
C PHE A 373 -10.36 3.25 -24.62
N ILE A 374 -10.74 4.22 -23.79
CA ILE A 374 -12.09 4.78 -23.86
C ILE A 374 -12.27 5.61 -25.13
N ASP A 375 -13.51 5.73 -25.61
CA ASP A 375 -13.81 6.57 -26.77
C ASP A 375 -13.86 8.05 -26.35
N LEU A 376 -12.77 8.77 -26.64
CA LEU A 376 -12.67 10.21 -26.39
C LEU A 376 -13.52 11.04 -27.35
N THR A 377 -14.06 10.48 -28.43
CA THR A 377 -14.93 11.20 -29.37
C THR A 377 -16.36 11.38 -28.85
N ALA A 378 -16.79 10.56 -27.90
CA ALA A 378 -18.09 10.67 -27.26
C ALA A 378 -18.25 12.02 -26.51
N PRO A 379 -19.42 12.70 -26.60
CA PRO A 379 -19.66 13.99 -25.94
C PRO A 379 -19.45 13.97 -24.42
N ARG A 380 -19.74 12.84 -23.78
CA ARG A 380 -19.54 12.61 -22.34
C ARG A 380 -18.54 11.47 -22.11
N TRP A 381 -17.38 11.54 -22.78
CA TRP A 381 -16.34 10.50 -22.75
C TRP A 381 -15.97 10.03 -21.34
N TRP A 382 -16.00 10.95 -20.35
CA TRP A 382 -15.67 10.66 -18.95
C TRP A 382 -16.66 9.69 -18.28
N GLU A 383 -17.87 9.52 -18.81
CA GLU A 383 -18.84 8.55 -18.25
C GLU A 383 -18.45 7.09 -18.52
N GLN A 384 -17.53 6.87 -19.46
CA GLN A 384 -16.94 5.56 -19.72
C GLN A 384 -15.87 5.18 -18.67
N LEU A 385 -15.34 6.17 -17.94
CA LEU A 385 -14.37 5.94 -16.88
C LEU A 385 -15.05 5.29 -15.66
N PRO A 386 -14.42 4.28 -15.02
CA PRO A 386 -14.97 3.70 -13.80
C PRO A 386 -15.11 4.75 -12.69
N THR A 387 -16.30 4.91 -12.14
CA THR A 387 -16.55 5.88 -11.06
C THR A 387 -15.88 5.45 -9.75
N MET A 388 -15.33 6.42 -9.01
CA MET A 388 -14.83 6.22 -7.65
C MET A 388 -16.02 5.98 -6.69
N ASP A 389 -16.15 4.75 -6.16
CA ASP A 389 -17.25 4.29 -5.29
C ASP A 389 -18.67 4.50 -5.87
N PRO A 390 -19.07 3.76 -6.93
CA PRO A 390 -20.36 3.93 -7.60
C PRO A 390 -21.58 3.63 -6.73
N VAL A 391 -21.41 3.00 -5.56
CA VAL A 391 -22.51 2.61 -4.67
C VAL A 391 -22.76 3.66 -3.58
N ASN A 392 -21.75 4.45 -3.21
CA ASN A 392 -21.91 5.60 -2.31
C ASN A 392 -21.36 6.86 -3.00
N PRO A 393 -22.12 7.48 -3.92
CA PRO A 393 -21.69 8.75 -4.49
C PRO A 393 -21.55 9.80 -3.38
N VAL A 394 -20.65 10.76 -3.59
CA VAL A 394 -20.34 11.76 -2.58
C VAL A 394 -21.50 12.74 -2.49
N THR A 395 -22.09 12.91 -1.31
CA THR A 395 -23.20 13.84 -1.13
C THR A 395 -22.73 15.28 -1.20
N ARG A 396 -23.63 16.21 -1.55
CA ARG A 396 -23.37 17.65 -1.48
C ARG A 396 -22.80 18.08 -0.12
N ALA A 397 -23.43 17.64 0.97
CA ALA A 397 -23.01 17.95 2.33
C ALA A 397 -21.57 17.46 2.61
N GLU A 398 -21.21 16.29 2.08
CA GLU A 398 -19.86 15.76 2.21
C GLU A 398 -18.83 16.58 1.42
N LEU A 399 -19.17 17.07 0.22
CA LEU A 399 -18.29 18.02 -0.50
C LEU A 399 -18.09 19.33 0.26
N GLN A 400 -19.16 19.89 0.83
CA GLN A 400 -19.11 21.11 1.64
C GLN A 400 -18.25 20.93 2.89
N ARG A 401 -18.35 19.77 3.55
CA ARG A 401 -17.48 19.38 4.66
C ARG A 401 -16.03 19.20 4.22
N ARG A 402 -15.81 18.62 3.04
CA ARG A 402 -14.46 18.31 2.51
C ARG A 402 -13.71 19.52 1.99
N TYR A 403 -14.38 20.56 1.52
CA TYR A 403 -13.69 21.63 0.82
C TYR A 403 -14.19 23.01 1.26
N GLU A 404 -13.26 23.80 1.82
CA GLU A 404 -13.52 25.20 2.12
C GLU A 404 -13.90 25.97 0.84
N GLY A 405 -14.85 26.90 0.96
CA GLY A 405 -15.33 27.72 -0.16
C GLY A 405 -16.53 27.13 -0.92
N LEU A 406 -17.08 25.99 -0.48
CA LEU A 406 -18.25 25.36 -1.11
C LEU A 406 -19.54 25.44 -0.27
N ASN A 407 -19.57 26.22 0.82
CA ASN A 407 -20.70 26.26 1.76
C ASN A 407 -22.07 26.56 1.10
N ASP A 408 -22.07 27.23 -0.05
CA ASP A 408 -23.24 27.62 -0.84
C ASP A 408 -23.36 26.87 -2.18
N LEU A 409 -22.67 25.73 -2.32
CA LEU A 409 -22.77 24.82 -3.47
C LEU A 409 -24.24 24.40 -3.71
N LYS A 410 -24.72 24.58 -4.94
CA LYS A 410 -26.02 24.07 -5.39
C LYS A 410 -25.89 22.66 -5.99
N SER A 411 -26.99 21.91 -6.00
CA SER A 411 -27.01 20.48 -6.35
C SER A 411 -26.65 20.16 -7.81
N ASP A 412 -26.71 21.15 -8.70
CA ASP A 412 -26.48 21.07 -10.14
C ASP A 412 -25.16 21.72 -10.58
N GLU A 413 -24.42 22.34 -9.66
CA GLU A 413 -23.15 22.99 -9.95
C GLU A 413 -22.00 21.99 -9.93
N TRP A 414 -21.13 22.05 -10.95
CA TRP A 414 -19.89 21.27 -10.98
C TRP A 414 -18.86 21.89 -10.05
N VAL A 415 -17.87 21.09 -9.63
CA VAL A 415 -16.73 21.59 -8.83
C VAL A 415 -15.43 21.10 -9.43
N VAL A 416 -14.47 22.01 -9.60
CA VAL A 416 -13.08 21.68 -9.90
C VAL A 416 -12.24 21.89 -8.65
N ILE A 417 -11.35 20.93 -8.38
CA ILE A 417 -10.56 20.89 -7.16
C ILE A 417 -9.10 20.67 -7.55
N VAL A 418 -8.26 21.64 -7.22
CA VAL A 418 -6.81 21.52 -7.31
C VAL A 418 -6.33 20.75 -6.08
N ARG A 419 -5.70 19.60 -6.28
CA ARG A 419 -5.22 18.72 -5.22
C ARG A 419 -3.70 18.69 -5.18
N SER A 420 -3.18 18.54 -3.97
CA SER A 420 -1.77 18.25 -3.74
C SER A 420 -1.58 17.27 -2.59
N THR A 421 -0.55 16.43 -2.68
CA THR A 421 -0.10 15.54 -1.61
C THR A 421 1.37 15.76 -1.32
N ARG A 422 1.77 15.57 -0.07
CA ARG A 422 3.18 15.55 0.35
C ARG A 422 3.40 14.60 1.51
N LYS A 423 4.52 13.90 1.53
CA LYS A 423 4.88 13.02 2.66
C LYS A 423 5.49 13.76 3.86
N ASN A 424 6.23 14.84 3.58
CA ASN A 424 6.91 15.63 4.59
C ASN A 424 6.34 17.06 4.64
N PRO A 425 6.37 17.72 5.81
CA PRO A 425 5.85 19.08 5.97
C PRO A 425 6.74 20.16 5.33
N THR A 426 7.85 19.79 4.69
CA THR A 426 8.81 20.65 4.00
C THR A 426 8.53 20.76 2.50
N LEU A 427 9.20 21.70 1.83
CA LEU A 427 9.17 21.86 0.37
C LEU A 427 10.10 20.85 -0.32
N ASP A 428 9.88 19.56 -0.06
CA ASP A 428 10.68 18.50 -0.65
C ASP A 428 10.33 18.31 -2.13
N ILE A 429 11.36 18.09 -2.96
CA ILE A 429 11.20 17.82 -4.40
C ILE A 429 10.66 16.41 -4.72
N THR A 430 10.78 15.50 -3.76
CA THR A 430 10.34 14.11 -3.85
C THR A 430 9.12 13.89 -2.96
N ASP A 431 8.41 12.77 -3.17
CA ASP A 431 7.28 12.37 -2.32
C ASP A 431 6.15 13.41 -2.22
N ALA A 432 5.99 14.22 -3.26
CA ALA A 432 4.89 15.17 -3.43
C ALA A 432 4.29 15.03 -4.83
N HIS A 433 2.98 15.26 -4.96
CA HIS A 433 2.29 15.14 -6.24
C HIS A 433 1.04 16.03 -6.31
N GLY A 434 0.81 16.64 -7.46
CA GLY A 434 -0.38 17.46 -7.74
C GLY A 434 -1.29 16.77 -8.74
N PHE A 435 -2.60 16.88 -8.55
CA PHE A 435 -3.62 16.37 -9.49
C PHE A 435 -4.89 17.23 -9.46
N VAL A 436 -5.80 17.02 -10.41
CA VAL A 436 -7.13 17.68 -10.42
C VAL A 436 -8.19 16.65 -10.09
N GLU A 437 -9.13 17.05 -9.23
CA GLU A 437 -10.38 16.32 -9.00
C GLU A 437 -11.55 17.14 -9.58
N VAL A 438 -12.48 16.47 -10.25
CA VAL A 438 -13.72 17.06 -10.76
C VAL A 438 -14.90 16.35 -10.12
N ALA A 439 -15.78 17.12 -9.48
CA ALA A 439 -17.03 16.64 -8.92
C ALA A 439 -18.19 16.98 -9.86
N ILE A 440 -18.86 15.94 -10.37
CA ILE A 440 -19.93 16.04 -11.36
C ILE A 440 -21.27 15.69 -10.71
N PRO A 441 -22.24 16.63 -10.64
CA PRO A 441 -23.54 16.39 -10.03
C PRO A 441 -24.34 15.34 -10.81
N GLN A 442 -25.13 14.53 -10.10
CA GLN A 442 -25.98 13.48 -10.67
C GLN A 442 -27.47 13.86 -10.72
N GLY A 443 -27.85 15.02 -10.16
CA GLY A 443 -29.23 15.50 -10.11
C GLY A 443 -30.03 15.07 -8.86
N ASP A 444 -29.53 14.09 -8.10
CA ASP A 444 -30.12 13.57 -6.86
C ASP A 444 -29.45 14.14 -5.58
N GLY A 445 -28.67 15.22 -5.73
CA GLY A 445 -27.87 15.80 -4.64
C GLY A 445 -26.56 15.06 -4.35
N THR A 446 -26.19 14.09 -5.19
CA THR A 446 -24.91 13.37 -5.12
C THR A 446 -23.99 13.70 -6.30
N TYR A 447 -22.72 13.36 -6.14
CA TYR A 447 -21.64 13.71 -7.06
C TYR A 447 -20.77 12.49 -7.38
N LYS A 448 -20.37 12.39 -8.66
CA LYS A 448 -19.29 11.52 -9.11
C LYS A 448 -17.97 12.26 -9.05
N LEU A 449 -16.94 11.64 -8.49
CA LEU A 449 -15.59 12.21 -8.41
C LEU A 449 -14.68 11.57 -9.45
N TYR A 450 -13.99 12.42 -10.21
CA TYR A 450 -12.99 12.01 -11.19
C TYR A 450 -11.65 12.65 -10.89
N ASN A 451 -10.58 11.85 -10.82
CA ASN A 451 -9.25 12.29 -10.39
C ASN A 451 -8.22 12.08 -11.49
N PHE A 452 -7.64 13.17 -11.99
CA PHE A 452 -6.74 13.19 -13.15
C PHE A 452 -5.34 13.67 -12.75
N GLY A 453 -4.37 12.80 -13.00
CA GLY A 453 -2.98 13.00 -12.62
C GLY A 453 -2.02 12.95 -13.79
N LYS A 454 -1.09 13.90 -13.90
CA LYS A 454 0.03 13.78 -14.85
C LYS A 454 1.22 13.14 -14.16
N LEU A 455 1.60 11.93 -14.53
CA LEU A 455 2.78 11.25 -13.97
C LEU A 455 3.79 10.91 -15.06
N VAL A 456 5.01 10.63 -14.65
CA VAL A 456 6.06 10.15 -15.56
C VAL A 456 5.79 8.70 -15.90
N GLU A 457 6.12 8.31 -17.14
CA GLU A 457 5.95 6.92 -17.58
C GLU A 457 6.86 5.96 -16.82
N VAL A 458 8.07 6.41 -16.47
CA VAL A 458 9.05 5.63 -15.70
C VAL A 458 9.60 6.47 -14.55
N PHE A 459 9.43 5.99 -13.32
CA PHE A 459 9.98 6.65 -12.15
C PHE A 459 11.48 6.37 -11.97
N PRO A 460 12.27 7.36 -11.51
CA PRO A 460 13.68 7.17 -11.27
C PRO A 460 13.94 6.25 -10.07
N ASN A 461 14.83 5.26 -10.24
CA ASN A 461 15.29 4.38 -9.18
C ASN A 461 16.71 4.74 -8.72
N GLY A 462 16.83 5.22 -7.48
CA GLY A 462 18.11 5.62 -6.87
C GLY A 462 18.53 7.06 -7.18
N ILE A 463 19.58 7.52 -6.48
CA ILE A 463 19.98 8.95 -6.48
C ILE A 463 20.46 9.46 -7.84
N TRP A 464 21.19 8.63 -8.59
CA TRP A 464 21.71 8.99 -9.92
C TRP A 464 20.61 9.06 -10.97
N ALA A 465 19.66 8.13 -10.92
CA ALA A 465 18.48 8.18 -11.77
C ALA A 465 17.64 9.41 -11.42
N LEU A 466 17.50 9.73 -10.14
CA LEU A 466 16.82 10.95 -9.69
C LEU A 466 17.49 12.20 -10.24
N LEU A 467 18.81 12.35 -10.13
CA LEU A 467 19.52 13.51 -10.69
C LEU A 467 19.34 13.65 -12.20
N LYS A 468 19.49 12.55 -12.95
CA LYS A 468 19.21 12.54 -14.40
C LYS A 468 17.76 12.92 -14.70
N PHE A 469 16.83 12.40 -13.92
CA PHE A 469 15.41 12.71 -14.05
C PHE A 469 15.10 14.19 -13.79
N LEU A 470 15.69 14.78 -12.75
CA LEU A 470 15.52 16.20 -12.42
C LEU A 470 16.05 17.12 -13.53
N ALA A 471 17.09 16.69 -14.24
CA ALA A 471 17.68 17.45 -15.33
C ALA A 471 17.05 17.16 -16.70
N ASN A 472 16.30 16.07 -16.88
CA ASN A 472 15.82 15.62 -18.19
C ASN A 472 14.35 15.98 -18.44
N THR A 473 13.94 15.98 -19.72
CA THR A 473 12.54 15.94 -20.14
C THR A 473 12.22 14.53 -20.64
N VAL A 474 11.17 13.91 -20.08
CA VAL A 474 10.77 12.53 -20.36
C VAL A 474 9.31 12.46 -20.80
N LYS A 475 8.83 11.28 -21.18
CA LYS A 475 7.41 11.05 -21.47
C LYS A 475 6.58 11.06 -20.19
N ALA A 476 5.39 11.64 -20.29
CA ALA A 476 4.36 11.62 -19.26
C ALA A 476 3.13 10.87 -19.73
N LYS A 477 2.29 10.49 -18.78
CA LYS A 477 0.96 9.92 -19.01
C LYS A 477 -0.05 10.58 -18.09
N ILE A 478 -1.31 10.61 -18.53
CA ILE A 478 -2.44 10.95 -17.67
C ILE A 478 -2.97 9.68 -17.02
N PHE A 479 -3.06 9.71 -15.70
CA PHE A 479 -3.57 8.64 -14.87
C PHE A 479 -4.98 8.98 -14.39
N TYR A 480 -5.84 7.98 -14.47
CA TYR A 480 -7.16 7.94 -13.88
C TYR A 480 -7.42 6.53 -13.28
N PRO A 481 -7.78 6.42 -12.00
CA PRO A 481 -7.62 7.46 -11.00
C PRO A 481 -6.13 7.77 -10.77
N ASP A 482 -5.83 8.99 -10.35
CA ASP A 482 -4.53 9.30 -9.77
C ASP A 482 -4.32 8.49 -8.48
N GLU A 483 -3.26 7.68 -8.41
CA GLU A 483 -3.02 6.79 -7.27
C GLU A 483 -2.73 7.54 -5.95
N ASN A 484 -2.29 8.80 -6.01
CA ASN A 484 -1.94 9.57 -4.83
C ASN A 484 -3.18 9.90 -3.98
N ILE A 485 -4.39 9.75 -4.52
CA ILE A 485 -5.61 9.84 -3.74
C ILE A 485 -5.67 8.80 -2.62
N TYR A 486 -5.06 7.63 -2.83
CA TYR A 486 -5.03 6.55 -1.85
C TYR A 486 -3.92 6.70 -0.82
N TYR A 487 -3.00 7.65 -0.96
CA TYR A 487 -1.84 7.77 -0.07
C TYR A 487 -2.21 8.54 1.20
N ASN A 488 -2.92 7.87 2.10
CA ASN A 488 -3.32 8.39 3.42
C ASN A 488 -2.11 8.67 4.34
N PHE A 489 -0.95 8.11 4.03
CA PHE A 489 0.32 8.41 4.68
C PHE A 489 0.95 9.74 4.20
N ARG A 490 0.30 10.48 3.30
CA ARG A 490 0.68 11.83 2.86
C ARG A 490 -0.33 12.85 3.38
N GLN A 491 0.15 14.06 3.65
CA GLN A 491 -0.72 15.21 3.90
C GLN A 491 -1.33 15.68 2.58
N HIS A 492 -2.64 15.87 2.58
CA HIS A 492 -3.41 16.34 1.44
C HIS A 492 -3.73 17.82 1.58
N ALA A 493 -3.76 18.52 0.46
CA ALA A 493 -4.21 19.90 0.34
C ALA A 493 -5.17 20.02 -0.84
N ALA A 494 -6.15 20.91 -0.72
CA ALA A 494 -7.15 21.15 -1.74
C ALA A 494 -7.57 22.63 -1.79
N TRP A 495 -7.64 23.16 -3.01
CA TRP A 495 -8.36 24.38 -3.34
C TRP A 495 -9.51 24.02 -4.27
N ALA A 496 -10.73 24.45 -3.96
CA ALA A 496 -11.93 24.07 -4.70
C ALA A 496 -12.66 25.30 -5.21
N LYS A 497 -13.25 25.20 -6.41
CA LYS A 497 -14.07 26.25 -7.01
C LYS A 497 -15.23 25.66 -7.79
N ARG A 498 -16.40 26.29 -7.64
CA ARG A 498 -17.61 25.94 -8.38
C ARG A 498 -17.49 26.35 -9.84
N LEU A 499 -18.09 25.55 -10.72
CA LEU A 499 -18.25 25.82 -12.14
C LEU A 499 -19.75 25.89 -12.43
N VAL A 500 -20.24 27.11 -12.64
CA VAL A 500 -21.66 27.39 -12.90
C VAL A 500 -21.92 27.56 -14.39
N ASP A 501 -20.94 28.08 -15.12
CA ASP A 501 -21.04 28.32 -16.55
C ASP A 501 -20.73 27.05 -17.34
N LYS A 502 -21.68 26.66 -18.21
CA LYS A 502 -21.51 25.53 -19.13
C LYS A 502 -20.28 25.68 -20.01
N ILE A 503 -19.94 26.90 -20.44
CA ILE A 503 -18.74 27.16 -21.26
C ILE A 503 -17.47 26.78 -20.49
N GLN A 504 -17.40 27.09 -19.19
CA GLN A 504 -16.28 26.69 -18.35
C GLN A 504 -16.21 25.16 -18.17
N ILE A 505 -17.35 24.52 -17.98
CA ILE A 505 -17.44 23.05 -17.86
C ILE A 505 -16.95 22.37 -19.13
N ASP A 506 -17.48 22.76 -20.29
CA ASP A 506 -17.11 22.21 -21.59
C ASP A 506 -15.61 22.45 -21.86
N LYS A 507 -15.11 23.67 -21.58
CA LYS A 507 -13.69 24.00 -21.70
C LYS A 507 -12.79 23.14 -20.80
N LEU A 508 -13.18 22.91 -19.54
CA LEU A 508 -12.44 22.02 -18.63
C LEU A 508 -12.34 20.60 -19.19
N MET A 509 -13.48 20.05 -19.63
CA MET A 509 -13.53 18.67 -20.12
C MET A 509 -12.80 18.50 -21.45
N ASP A 510 -12.80 19.51 -22.32
CA ASP A 510 -12.02 19.53 -23.55
C ASP A 510 -10.51 19.60 -23.28
N MET A 511 -10.07 20.42 -22.32
CA MET A 511 -8.66 20.45 -21.90
C MET A 511 -8.22 19.10 -21.32
N LEU A 512 -9.04 18.46 -20.48
CA LEU A 512 -8.74 17.14 -19.94
C LEU A 512 -8.70 16.08 -21.05
N LYS A 513 -9.63 16.13 -22.01
CA LYS A 513 -9.65 15.27 -23.19
C LYS A 513 -8.39 15.40 -24.03
N ASP A 514 -7.93 16.64 -24.31
CA ASP A 514 -6.67 16.88 -25.03
C ASP A 514 -5.48 16.24 -24.31
N LEU A 515 -5.43 16.33 -22.98
CA LEU A 515 -4.37 15.68 -22.20
C LEU A 515 -4.38 14.16 -22.33
N PHE A 516 -5.56 13.52 -22.36
CA PHE A 516 -5.68 12.08 -22.65
C PHE A 516 -5.18 11.75 -24.06
N VAL A 517 -5.64 12.47 -25.09
CA VAL A 517 -5.22 12.27 -26.48
C VAL A 517 -3.69 12.38 -26.61
N ARG A 518 -3.09 13.43 -26.03
CA ARG A 518 -1.64 13.62 -26.03
C ARG A 518 -0.91 12.51 -25.27
N SER A 519 -1.45 12.06 -24.14
CA SER A 519 -0.91 10.93 -23.38
C SER A 519 -0.91 9.63 -24.19
N GLU A 520 -2.01 9.31 -24.87
CA GLU A 520 -2.15 8.13 -25.73
C GLU A 520 -1.18 8.16 -26.90
N GLN A 521 -1.04 9.31 -27.55
CA GLN A 521 -0.11 9.54 -28.67
C GLN A 521 1.37 9.59 -28.24
N GLY A 522 1.67 9.55 -26.93
CA GLY A 522 3.03 9.73 -26.42
C GLY A 522 3.58 11.14 -26.64
N ASN A 523 2.69 12.11 -26.82
CA ASN A 523 2.94 13.52 -27.11
C ASN A 523 2.77 14.42 -25.86
N LEU A 524 2.89 13.82 -24.68
CA LEU A 524 2.85 14.49 -23.40
C LEU A 524 4.20 14.34 -22.71
N GLU A 525 4.82 15.46 -22.38
CA GLU A 525 6.14 15.52 -21.77
C GLU A 525 6.07 15.84 -20.28
N PHE A 526 7.07 15.39 -19.53
CA PHE A 526 7.30 15.73 -18.14
C PHE A 526 8.72 16.25 -17.97
N SER A 527 8.85 17.42 -17.35
CA SER A 527 10.14 17.93 -16.89
C SER A 527 9.98 18.49 -15.50
N PHE A 528 10.83 18.03 -14.57
CA PHE A 528 10.70 18.39 -13.16
C PHE A 528 10.71 19.90 -12.94
N GLY A 529 11.55 20.64 -13.65
CA GLY A 529 11.74 22.09 -13.44
C GLY A 529 10.66 22.99 -14.04
N PHE A 530 9.92 22.53 -15.05
CA PHE A 530 8.91 23.39 -15.70
C PHE A 530 7.61 22.67 -16.03
N ASN A 531 7.62 21.64 -16.87
CA ASN A 531 6.38 20.98 -17.31
C ASN A 531 6.11 19.71 -16.49
N ASN A 532 5.82 19.89 -15.20
CA ASN A 532 5.50 18.80 -14.28
C ASN A 532 3.99 18.76 -13.95
N CYS A 533 3.58 17.87 -13.05
CA CYS A 533 2.19 17.70 -12.65
C CYS A 533 1.55 19.00 -12.12
N SER A 534 2.25 19.77 -11.30
CA SER A 534 1.75 21.03 -10.74
C SER A 534 1.64 22.14 -11.78
N ARG A 535 2.57 22.25 -12.73
CA ARG A 535 2.46 23.25 -13.80
C ARG A 535 1.26 23.00 -14.68
N GLU A 536 1.00 21.73 -15.04
CA GLU A 536 -0.15 21.37 -15.87
C GLU A 536 -1.46 21.84 -15.21
N ILE A 537 -1.59 21.64 -13.90
CA ILE A 537 -2.77 22.04 -13.14
C ILE A 537 -2.89 23.55 -13.03
N GLN A 538 -1.79 24.25 -12.72
CA GLN A 538 -1.77 25.71 -12.72
C GLN A 538 -2.23 26.24 -14.07
N HIS A 539 -1.67 25.71 -15.16
CA HIS A 539 -2.01 26.13 -16.51
C HIS A 539 -3.47 25.88 -16.86
N LEU A 540 -4.01 24.72 -16.47
CA LEU A 540 -5.43 24.39 -16.65
C LEU A 540 -6.30 25.43 -15.93
N MET A 541 -5.98 25.77 -14.68
CA MET A 541 -6.73 26.78 -13.92
C MET A 541 -6.58 28.19 -14.54
N GLU A 542 -5.37 28.56 -14.99
CA GLU A 542 -5.08 29.84 -15.66
C GLU A 542 -5.93 29.98 -16.92
N GLN A 543 -6.05 28.92 -17.72
CA GLN A 543 -6.90 28.93 -18.91
C GLN A 543 -8.38 28.97 -18.57
N LEU A 544 -8.82 28.28 -17.51
CA LEU A 544 -10.23 28.18 -17.15
C LEU A 544 -10.77 29.49 -16.56
N PHE A 545 -10.03 30.10 -15.65
CA PHE A 545 -10.48 31.26 -14.88
C PHE A 545 -9.78 32.58 -15.24
N GLY A 546 -8.66 32.52 -15.96
CA GLY A 546 -7.77 33.65 -16.22
C GLY A 546 -6.66 33.75 -15.16
N GLU A 547 -5.43 34.03 -15.61
CA GLU A 547 -4.22 34.09 -14.77
C GLU A 547 -4.36 35.05 -13.57
N LYS A 548 -5.05 36.18 -13.75
CA LYS A 548 -5.26 37.17 -12.68
C LYS A 548 -6.32 36.76 -11.64
N ASN A 549 -7.14 35.76 -11.94
CA ASN A 549 -8.30 35.37 -11.13
C ASN A 549 -8.06 34.12 -10.29
N ILE A 550 -6.84 33.59 -10.32
CA ILE A 550 -6.41 32.47 -9.49
C ILE A 550 -5.09 32.84 -8.81
N PRO A 551 -4.84 32.33 -7.60
CA PRO A 551 -3.53 32.46 -7.00
C PRO A 551 -2.52 31.55 -7.72
N ASP A 552 -1.25 31.83 -7.51
CA ASP A 552 -0.19 30.91 -7.85
C ASP A 552 -0.11 29.81 -6.80
N PHE A 553 -0.55 28.59 -7.14
CA PHE A 553 -0.65 27.47 -6.21
C PHE A 553 0.70 26.80 -5.91
N PHE A 554 1.64 26.85 -6.86
CA PHE A 554 2.76 25.90 -6.89
C PHE A 554 4.14 26.53 -7.11
N LYS A 555 4.21 27.73 -7.68
CA LYS A 555 5.49 28.32 -8.07
C LYS A 555 6.34 28.64 -6.85
N THR A 556 7.61 28.28 -6.95
CA THR A 556 8.60 28.47 -5.91
C THR A 556 9.99 28.53 -6.52
N SER A 557 10.90 29.26 -5.88
CA SER A 557 12.30 29.26 -6.32
C SER A 557 12.92 27.89 -6.08
N ILE A 558 13.81 27.44 -6.98
CA ILE A 558 14.58 26.21 -6.76
C ILE A 558 15.42 26.29 -5.47
N PHE A 559 15.82 27.50 -5.08
CA PHE A 559 16.61 27.73 -3.88
C PHE A 559 15.81 27.57 -2.58
N ASP A 560 14.48 27.60 -2.65
CA ASP A 560 13.59 27.33 -1.51
C ASP A 560 13.36 25.83 -1.28
N LEU A 561 13.77 24.98 -2.22
CA LEU A 561 13.44 23.55 -2.23
C LEU A 561 14.35 22.73 -1.31
N ARG A 562 13.78 21.75 -0.61
CA ARG A 562 14.57 20.75 0.09
C ARG A 562 14.83 19.55 -0.82
N LEU A 563 16.09 19.15 -0.87
CA LEU A 563 16.54 17.98 -1.61
C LEU A 563 16.76 16.81 -0.63
N PRO A 564 16.67 15.56 -1.09
CA PRO A 564 17.09 14.42 -0.30
C PRO A 564 18.59 14.47 -0.01
N GLN A 565 19.02 13.87 1.10
CA GLN A 565 20.44 13.66 1.38
C GLN A 565 21.03 12.66 0.37
N PRO A 566 22.27 12.87 -0.13
CA PRO A 566 23.24 13.92 0.24
C PRO A 566 23.10 15.24 -0.56
N LEU A 567 22.19 15.33 -1.53
CA LEU A 567 22.05 16.52 -2.40
C LEU A 567 21.74 17.80 -1.62
N GLN A 568 21.06 17.66 -0.49
CA GLN A 568 20.79 18.78 0.41
C GLN A 568 22.09 19.46 0.88
N VAL A 569 23.15 18.71 1.19
CA VAL A 569 24.43 19.30 1.63
C VAL A 569 25.06 20.12 0.52
N LEU A 570 25.06 19.58 -0.70
CA LEU A 570 25.58 20.28 -1.88
C LEU A 570 24.81 21.59 -2.13
N PHE A 571 23.48 21.54 -2.07
CA PHE A 571 22.65 22.73 -2.29
C PHE A 571 22.66 23.71 -1.11
N SER A 572 22.92 23.26 0.12
CA SER A 572 23.11 24.15 1.26
C SER A 572 24.33 25.05 1.06
N PHE A 573 25.43 24.53 0.51
CA PHE A 573 26.59 25.36 0.13
C PHE A 573 26.22 26.40 -0.93
N VAL A 574 25.47 25.99 -1.96
CA VAL A 574 25.05 26.88 -3.06
C VAL A 574 24.21 28.03 -2.53
N ARG A 575 23.34 27.80 -1.55
CA ARG A 575 22.51 28.86 -0.94
C ARG A 575 23.30 29.98 -0.28
N TRP A 576 24.57 29.76 0.07
CA TRP A 576 25.44 30.76 0.66
C TRP A 576 26.13 31.63 -0.39
N LEU A 577 26.09 31.23 -1.66
CA LEU A 577 26.66 31.99 -2.77
C LEU A 577 25.75 33.17 -3.16
N PRO A 578 26.29 34.28 -3.69
CA PRO A 578 25.52 35.31 -4.38
C PRO A 578 24.59 34.74 -5.46
N VAL A 579 23.42 35.36 -5.66
CA VAL A 579 22.34 34.89 -6.56
C VAL A 579 22.84 34.54 -7.98
N PHE A 580 23.78 35.31 -8.52
CA PHE A 580 24.32 35.03 -9.85
C PHE A 580 25.11 33.71 -9.90
N LEU A 581 25.91 33.41 -8.87
CA LEU A 581 26.63 32.14 -8.74
C LEU A 581 25.68 30.98 -8.48
N GLN A 582 24.61 31.21 -7.71
CA GLN A 582 23.56 30.21 -7.54
C GLN A 582 22.93 29.80 -8.88
N SER A 583 22.61 30.79 -9.73
CA SER A 583 22.07 30.55 -11.07
C SER A 583 23.04 29.80 -11.96
N LEU A 584 24.32 30.22 -11.99
CA LEU A 584 25.36 29.53 -12.77
C LEU A 584 25.54 28.08 -12.30
N TRP A 585 25.51 27.84 -11.00
CA TRP A 585 25.63 26.51 -10.43
C TRP A 585 24.48 25.58 -10.85
N VAL A 586 23.23 26.04 -10.72
CA VAL A 586 22.07 25.23 -11.12
C VAL A 586 22.10 24.96 -12.62
N LYS A 587 22.43 25.96 -13.45
CA LYS A 587 22.62 25.79 -14.89
C LYS A 587 23.71 24.78 -15.21
N GLY A 588 24.84 24.83 -14.50
CA GLY A 588 25.93 23.87 -14.61
C GLY A 588 25.50 22.45 -14.27
N ILE A 589 24.79 22.25 -13.15
CA ILE A 589 24.20 20.94 -12.78
C ILE A 589 23.25 20.46 -13.88
N VAL A 590 22.31 21.31 -14.29
CA VAL A 590 21.34 20.97 -15.33
C VAL A 590 22.06 20.52 -16.59
N LEU A 591 23.07 21.26 -17.05
CA LEU A 591 23.90 20.86 -18.18
C LEU A 591 24.57 19.52 -17.91
N VAL A 592 25.45 19.40 -16.91
CA VAL A 592 26.22 18.17 -16.63
C VAL A 592 25.35 16.91 -16.55
N PHE A 593 24.15 17.01 -15.97
CA PHE A 593 23.22 15.88 -15.83
C PHE A 593 22.30 15.65 -17.03
N GLY A 594 22.50 16.37 -18.13
CA GLY A 594 21.88 16.12 -19.42
C GLY A 594 20.65 17.00 -19.70
N GLY A 595 20.66 18.25 -19.27
CA GLY A 595 19.57 19.21 -19.48
C GLY A 595 19.26 19.55 -20.94
N TRP A 596 20.19 19.27 -21.84
CA TRP A 596 20.01 19.35 -23.28
C TRP A 596 19.22 18.15 -23.85
N ARG A 597 19.14 17.04 -23.11
CA ARG A 597 18.34 15.88 -23.49
C ARG A 597 16.87 16.24 -23.35
N GLY A 598 16.06 15.70 -24.25
CA GLY A 598 14.69 16.12 -24.40
C GLY A 598 13.85 15.17 -25.21
N LEU A 599 12.63 15.60 -25.48
CA LEU A 599 11.64 14.87 -26.25
C LEU A 599 11.16 15.75 -27.41
N GLU A 600 10.98 15.16 -28.59
CA GLU A 600 10.17 15.80 -29.63
C GLU A 600 8.69 15.63 -29.30
N VAL A 601 7.97 16.75 -29.25
CA VAL A 601 6.51 16.80 -29.14
C VAL A 601 5.93 17.52 -30.35
N THR A 602 4.74 17.14 -30.78
CA THR A 602 3.96 17.84 -31.79
C THR A 602 3.09 18.90 -31.11
N GLU A 603 3.38 20.17 -31.34
CA GLU A 603 2.56 21.31 -30.88
C GLU A 603 1.99 22.03 -32.09
N LYS A 604 0.66 22.16 -32.16
CA LYS A 604 -0.04 22.82 -33.28
C LYS A 604 0.41 22.30 -34.66
N GLY A 605 0.59 20.98 -34.76
CA GLY A 605 1.03 20.30 -35.99
C GLY A 605 2.54 20.39 -36.29
N LYS A 606 3.34 21.08 -35.47
CA LYS A 606 4.81 21.20 -35.66
C LYS A 606 5.57 20.40 -34.62
N ARG A 607 6.63 19.71 -35.04
CA ARG A 607 7.55 19.05 -34.11
C ARG A 607 8.41 20.10 -33.41
N VAL A 608 8.41 20.06 -32.08
CA VAL A 608 9.16 20.96 -31.20
C VAL A 608 9.98 20.11 -30.24
N PHE A 609 11.29 20.34 -30.18
CA PHE A 609 12.15 19.67 -29.23
C PHE A 609 12.10 20.36 -27.86
N LYS A 610 11.61 19.65 -26.84
CA LYS A 610 11.49 20.14 -25.46
C LYS A 610 12.60 19.59 -24.60
N ASN A 611 13.40 20.46 -24.01
CA ASN A 611 14.44 20.12 -23.05
C ASN A 611 14.49 21.15 -21.92
N LEU A 612 15.26 20.88 -20.87
CA LEU A 612 15.33 21.77 -19.72
C LEU A 612 16.11 23.05 -20.04
N THR A 613 17.16 22.99 -20.87
CA THR A 613 18.01 24.15 -21.22
C THR A 613 17.30 25.24 -22.03
N SER A 614 16.30 24.90 -22.83
CA SER A 614 15.47 25.85 -23.58
C SER A 614 14.22 26.30 -22.82
N SER A 615 13.98 25.75 -21.63
CA SER A 615 12.77 26.00 -20.86
C SER A 615 12.78 27.34 -20.10
N PRO A 616 11.59 27.86 -19.71
CA PRO A 616 11.50 29.02 -18.81
C PRO A 616 12.19 28.81 -17.44
N PHE A 617 12.30 27.57 -16.98
CA PHE A 617 13.00 27.24 -15.73
C PHE A 617 14.49 27.56 -15.83
N TYR A 618 15.16 27.28 -16.96
CA TYR A 618 16.60 27.56 -17.10
C TYR A 618 16.92 29.06 -16.97
N LYS A 619 15.98 29.92 -17.38
CA LYS A 619 16.08 31.37 -17.25
C LYS A 619 15.73 31.84 -15.84
N SER A 620 14.57 31.44 -15.32
CA SER A 620 14.00 32.00 -14.09
C SER A 620 14.37 31.26 -12.80
N GLN A 621 14.81 30.01 -12.90
CA GLN A 621 15.07 29.10 -11.78
C GLN A 621 13.85 28.90 -10.85
N CYS A 622 12.64 29.13 -11.40
CA CYS A 622 11.36 28.89 -10.73
C CYS A 622 10.80 27.54 -11.16
N ASN A 623 10.35 26.75 -10.18
CA ASN A 623 9.69 25.48 -10.38
C ASN A 623 8.26 25.49 -9.82
N TYR A 624 7.40 24.58 -10.28
CA TYR A 624 6.07 24.33 -9.77
C TYR A 624 6.11 23.11 -8.85
N LEU A 625 6.08 23.31 -7.54
CA LEU A 625 6.18 22.22 -6.57
C LEU A 625 4.83 21.93 -5.91
N PRO A 626 4.30 20.69 -5.95
CA PRO A 626 3.00 20.38 -5.37
C PRO A 626 2.87 20.77 -3.89
N SER A 627 3.90 20.50 -3.07
CA SER A 627 3.86 20.76 -1.63
C SER A 627 3.72 22.24 -1.26
N LYS A 628 3.95 23.16 -2.22
CA LYS A 628 3.74 24.60 -2.03
C LYS A 628 2.29 24.95 -1.75
N LEU A 629 1.32 24.24 -2.34
CA LEU A 629 -0.10 24.44 -2.06
C LEU A 629 -0.42 24.19 -0.58
N ASN A 630 0.10 23.08 -0.02
CA ASN A 630 -0.05 22.79 1.42
C ASN A 630 0.51 23.93 2.26
N HIS A 631 1.70 24.44 1.94
CA HIS A 631 2.30 25.56 2.65
C HIS A 631 1.49 26.84 2.55
N GLN A 632 0.96 27.17 1.38
CA GLN A 632 0.17 28.38 1.18
C GLN A 632 -1.14 28.34 1.97
N ILE A 633 -1.83 27.20 1.98
CA ILE A 633 -3.07 27.04 2.75
C ILE A 633 -2.79 27.05 4.25
N LEU A 634 -1.78 26.30 4.73
CA LEU A 634 -1.43 26.30 6.16
C LEU A 634 -1.01 27.68 6.67
N ASN A 635 -0.39 28.50 5.81
CA ASN A 635 -0.02 29.89 6.11
C ASN A 635 -1.13 30.90 5.78
N LYS A 636 -2.36 30.44 5.49
CA LYS A 636 -3.54 31.27 5.18
C LYS A 636 -3.33 32.26 4.01
N LYS A 637 -2.40 31.96 3.08
CA LYS A 637 -2.18 32.74 1.86
C LYS A 637 -3.21 32.42 0.76
N ILE A 638 -3.74 31.20 0.80
CA ILE A 638 -4.81 30.72 -0.06
C ILE A 638 -5.86 30.06 0.85
N GLN A 639 -7.14 30.37 0.63
CA GLN A 639 -8.24 29.67 1.30
C GLN A 639 -8.34 28.24 0.75
N GLY A 640 -8.39 27.24 1.61
CA GLY A 640 -8.44 25.86 1.17
C GLY A 640 -8.37 24.88 2.33
N SER A 641 -8.43 23.60 2.02
CA SER A 641 -8.42 22.54 3.02
C SER A 641 -7.06 21.82 3.06
N VAL A 642 -6.57 21.51 4.27
CA VAL A 642 -5.43 20.63 4.49
C VAL A 642 -5.79 19.59 5.55
N TRP A 643 -5.41 18.33 5.33
CA TRP A 643 -5.67 17.23 6.25
C TRP A 643 -4.64 16.11 6.08
N PHE A 644 -4.65 15.14 6.99
CA PHE A 644 -3.78 13.97 6.95
C PHE A 644 -4.59 12.71 7.29
N GLY A 645 -4.36 11.63 6.55
CA GLY A 645 -5.22 10.45 6.60
C GLY A 645 -6.51 10.60 5.79
N VAL A 646 -7.51 9.76 6.11
CA VAL A 646 -8.84 9.83 5.50
C VAL A 646 -9.61 11.01 6.09
N LYS A 647 -10.23 11.83 5.23
CA LYS A 647 -10.94 13.06 5.62
C LYS A 647 -12.33 12.81 6.17
#